data_AF-A0AAX7W8L1-F1
#
_entry.id   AF-A0AAX7W8L1-F1
#
_cell.length_a   1.000
_cell.length_b   1.000
_cell.length_c   1.000
_cell.angle_alpha   90.00
_cell.angle_beta   90.00
_cell.angle_gamma   90.00
#
_symmetry.space_group_name_H-M   'P 1'
#
loop_
_entity.id
_entity.type
_entity.pdbx_description
1 polymer ?
#
loop_
_entity_poly.entity_id
_entity_poly.type
_entity_poly.pdbx_seq_one_letter_code
_entity_poly.pdbx_strand_id
1 'polypeptide(L)'
;MGKKIFGTNYPVSICFIVVNEFCERFSYYGMKALLTLYFLTYLKWDKDLSTAVYHAFSGLCYFTPILGAFIADSWLGKYKTIIYLSIVYVIGHVVKSVGAIPTVGSTELHIALSMSGLILIALGTGGIKPCVAAFGGDQFDEEHTTERQKFFSIFYMSINAGSFLSTIITPILRGDVKCFGGDCYALAFGVPAALMVVALVVFIAGSSLYKRTPPQGNVLWEVCNCIGFALKNRWNKSKHDPPKKHWLDWAEEKYSMRLIQEIKMVLRVLVLYIPLPMFWALFDQQGSRWTLQATRMNLAFGNSFAIKPDQMQMLNALLILVFVPIFDLIIYPLVRLCGLKITPLRKMAMGMVFAALAFGAATLVEVNVVKTVVNPAPAGKCLLQVVNLAKDDVSLKAPGTDLFLQSIKYLEDPPGYETVPLSNGELNLEVTVVNGGNFSATQKVEEKKAYSVIIYPDATGITYTLVEDHITKNEEGNPLLRFLNTQPEALNVTVGDNNFYMSSGYNVTHNKTVQRGEYTDVTCISNSGKTSKLNLGLLDFGACYTVILTEEAGKIVPHKIEDVKANNVHIAYQIPQYILITAGEVMFSITGLEFSYSQAPANMKSVLQAGWLLTVAFGNVIVLIVAEGAGLEQWIEFLLFACLLLGVCIIFSVMAHFYTYVDPEEMEKLYLENSVREEDDSDFKKKNNEIELNKTGKSTKM
;
A
#
# COMPACT_ATOMS: atom_id res chain seq x y z
N MET A 1 4.67 19.84 40.25
CA MET A 1 3.26 19.95 39.82
C MET A 1 3.27 20.56 38.42
N GLY A 2 2.98 19.77 37.38
CA GLY A 2 3.04 20.24 35.98
C GLY A 2 1.98 21.31 35.72
N LYS A 3 2.27 22.26 34.81
CA LYS A 3 1.26 23.24 34.36
C LYS A 3 0.09 22.50 33.71
N LYS A 4 -1.12 22.75 34.19
CA LYS A 4 -2.37 22.18 33.66
C LYS A 4 -2.98 23.13 32.63
N ILE A 5 -3.68 22.59 31.63
CA ILE A 5 -4.45 23.37 30.66
C ILE A 5 -5.61 24.03 31.42
N PHE A 6 -5.76 25.35 31.26
CA PHE A 6 -6.73 26.16 32.01
C PHE A 6 -8.14 25.55 31.95
N GLY A 7 -8.76 25.31 33.11
CA GLY A 7 -10.09 24.69 33.21
C GLY A 7 -10.14 23.17 33.05
N THR A 8 -9.00 22.47 32.98
CA THR A 8 -8.97 21.01 32.85
C THR A 8 -7.90 20.34 33.74
N ASN A 9 -8.00 19.03 33.92
CA ASN A 9 -6.98 18.20 34.58
C ASN A 9 -5.83 17.78 33.65
N TYR A 10 -5.84 18.21 32.38
CA TYR A 10 -4.83 17.79 31.41
C TYR A 10 -3.49 18.51 31.62
N PRO A 11 -2.36 17.77 31.62
CA PRO A 11 -1.04 18.37 31.53
C PRO A 11 -0.87 19.14 30.21
N VAL A 12 -0.31 20.35 30.25
CA VAL A 12 -0.02 21.15 29.04
C VAL A 12 0.94 20.41 28.09
N SER A 13 1.76 19.50 28.61
CA SER A 13 2.65 18.63 27.82
C SER A 13 1.92 17.80 26.77
N ILE A 14 0.65 17.44 27.00
CA ILE A 14 -0.15 16.62 26.08
C ILE A 14 -0.38 17.30 24.73
N CYS A 15 -0.59 18.61 24.71
CA CYS A 15 -0.79 19.36 23.46
C CYS A 15 0.39 19.18 22.50
N PHE A 16 1.63 19.22 23.01
CA PHE A 16 2.82 19.02 22.21
C PHE A 16 2.92 17.61 21.63
N ILE A 17 2.52 16.59 22.41
CA ILE A 17 2.53 15.19 21.98
C ILE A 17 1.47 14.93 20.91
N VAL A 18 0.26 15.48 21.09
CA VAL A 18 -0.85 15.31 20.11
C VAL A 18 -0.53 15.99 18.78
N VAL A 19 0.04 17.20 18.81
CA VAL A 19 0.47 17.91 17.59
C VAL A 19 1.63 17.18 16.91
N ASN A 20 2.62 16.71 17.68
CA ASN A 20 3.69 15.86 17.16
C ASN A 20 3.12 14.62 16.44
N GLU A 21 2.17 13.92 17.06
CA GLU A 21 1.54 12.74 16.47
C GLU A 21 0.78 13.09 15.19
N PHE A 22 0.01 14.19 15.19
CA PHE A 22 -0.71 14.63 14.00
C PHE A 22 0.24 14.86 12.81
N CYS A 23 1.31 15.63 13.04
CA CYS A 23 2.28 15.98 12.01
C CYS A 23 3.07 14.77 11.52
N GLU A 24 3.48 13.86 12.41
CA GLU A 24 4.15 12.62 12.03
C GLU A 24 3.23 11.73 11.19
N ARG A 25 1.96 11.56 11.60
CA ARG A 25 1.00 10.71 10.88
C ARG A 25 0.66 11.29 9.52
N PHE A 26 0.50 12.60 9.43
CA PHE A 26 0.37 13.28 8.14
C PHE A 26 1.59 12.98 7.25
N SER A 27 2.79 13.13 7.80
CA SER A 27 4.03 12.91 7.03
C SER A 27 4.15 11.47 6.53
N TYR A 28 3.88 10.49 7.39
CA TYR A 28 3.97 9.07 7.06
C TYR A 28 2.96 8.67 5.97
N TYR A 29 1.66 8.91 6.20
CA TYR A 29 0.61 8.49 5.28
C TYR A 29 0.64 9.28 3.97
N GLY A 30 0.90 10.59 4.03
CA GLY A 30 1.00 11.44 2.84
C GLY A 30 2.15 11.05 1.92
N MET A 31 3.31 10.67 2.49
CA MET A 31 4.44 10.17 1.70
C MET A 31 4.16 8.75 1.18
N LYS A 32 3.64 7.85 2.05
CA LYS A 32 3.35 6.45 1.70
C LYS A 32 2.35 6.35 0.54
N ALA A 33 1.32 7.20 0.51
CA ALA A 33 0.29 7.19 -0.52
C ALA A 33 0.83 7.39 -1.96
N LEU A 34 1.90 8.19 -2.10
CA LEU A 34 2.48 8.55 -3.40
C LEU A 34 3.50 7.53 -3.93
N LEU A 35 4.00 6.62 -3.08
CA LEU A 35 5.19 5.83 -3.37
C LEU A 35 5.07 4.97 -4.63
N THR A 36 3.96 4.25 -4.78
CA THR A 36 3.77 3.35 -5.93
C THR A 36 3.75 4.13 -7.23
N LEU A 37 3.05 5.28 -7.29
CA LEU A 37 3.06 6.13 -8.48
C LEU A 37 4.42 6.79 -8.71
N TYR A 38 5.14 7.19 -7.65
CA TYR A 38 6.49 7.73 -7.79
C TYR A 38 7.46 6.71 -8.41
N PHE A 39 7.44 5.45 -7.96
CA PHE A 39 8.29 4.41 -8.52
C PHE A 39 7.96 4.13 -9.99
N LEU A 40 6.67 4.07 -10.30
CA LEU A 40 6.18 3.82 -11.66
C LEU A 40 6.46 5.00 -12.60
N THR A 41 5.98 6.19 -12.27
CA THR A 41 5.96 7.34 -13.19
C THR A 41 7.27 8.10 -13.21
N TYR A 42 7.97 8.20 -12.06
CA TYR A 42 9.19 9.03 -11.92
C TYR A 42 10.46 8.20 -12.05
N LEU A 43 10.57 7.08 -11.31
CA LEU A 43 11.74 6.18 -11.43
C LEU A 43 11.66 5.22 -12.62
N LYS A 44 10.52 5.16 -13.31
CA LYS A 44 10.28 4.32 -14.49
C LYS A 44 10.48 2.82 -14.21
N TRP A 45 10.13 2.38 -13.02
CA TRP A 45 10.10 0.96 -12.66
C TRP A 45 8.81 0.30 -13.13
N ASP A 46 8.82 -1.01 -13.32
CA ASP A 46 7.61 -1.76 -13.63
C ASP A 46 6.68 -1.87 -12.41
N LYS A 47 5.47 -2.38 -12.64
CA LYS A 47 4.42 -2.49 -11.62
C LYS A 47 4.78 -3.44 -10.49
N ASP A 48 5.51 -4.51 -10.78
CA ASP A 48 5.83 -5.55 -9.82
C ASP A 48 6.97 -5.07 -8.91
N LEU A 49 8.03 -4.51 -9.48
CA LEU A 49 9.12 -3.89 -8.72
C LEU A 49 8.63 -2.73 -7.85
N SER A 50 7.75 -1.88 -8.39
CA SER A 50 7.13 -0.78 -7.63
C SER A 50 6.32 -1.28 -6.43
N THR A 51 5.61 -2.40 -6.61
CA THR A 51 4.84 -3.06 -5.54
C THR A 51 5.78 -3.70 -4.52
N ALA A 52 6.82 -4.40 -4.97
CA ALA A 52 7.80 -5.06 -4.10
C ALA A 52 8.52 -4.05 -3.20
N VAL A 53 9.02 -2.94 -3.74
CA VAL A 53 9.73 -1.92 -2.95
C VAL A 53 8.79 -1.19 -1.98
N TYR A 54 7.53 -0.95 -2.38
CA TYR A 54 6.52 -0.41 -1.46
C TYR A 54 6.32 -1.31 -0.24
N HIS A 55 6.16 -2.62 -0.45
CA HIS A 55 5.95 -3.58 0.62
C HIS A 55 7.23 -3.85 1.42
N ALA A 56 8.41 -3.84 0.80
CA ALA A 56 9.69 -3.88 1.52
C ALA A 56 9.81 -2.72 2.51
N PHE A 57 9.48 -1.50 2.05
CA PHE A 57 9.48 -0.31 2.88
C PHE A 57 8.45 -0.41 4.03
N SER A 58 7.20 -0.78 3.72
CA SER A 58 6.15 -0.94 4.73
C SER A 58 6.54 -2.01 5.76
N GLY A 59 7.03 -3.16 5.30
CA GLY A 59 7.53 -4.25 6.14
C GLY A 59 8.65 -3.79 7.09
N LEU A 60 9.61 -3.02 6.58
CA LEU A 60 10.70 -2.46 7.39
C LEU A 60 10.18 -1.47 8.45
N CYS A 61 9.18 -0.63 8.12
CA CYS A 61 8.55 0.29 9.08
C CYS A 61 7.83 -0.41 10.24
N TYR A 62 7.39 -1.66 10.03
CA TYR A 62 6.70 -2.46 11.06
C TYR A 62 7.63 -3.47 11.75
N PHE A 63 8.82 -3.73 11.20
CA PHE A 63 9.87 -4.55 11.81
C PHE A 63 10.76 -3.74 12.78
N THR A 64 11.17 -2.54 12.37
CA THR A 64 12.04 -1.63 13.13
C THR A 64 11.50 -1.12 14.48
N PRO A 65 10.19 -1.16 14.82
CA PRO A 65 9.71 -0.94 16.18
C PRO A 65 10.38 -1.79 17.25
N ILE A 66 10.79 -3.03 16.93
CA ILE A 66 11.53 -3.89 17.87
C ILE A 66 12.85 -3.23 18.28
N LEU A 67 13.56 -2.61 17.32
CA LEU A 67 14.79 -1.89 17.58
C LEU A 67 14.54 -0.62 18.39
N GLY A 68 13.47 0.12 18.06
CA GLY A 68 13.08 1.33 18.80
C GLY A 68 12.78 1.05 20.27
N ALA A 69 11.99 0.01 20.54
CA ALA A 69 11.66 -0.44 21.89
C ALA A 69 12.94 -0.88 22.64
N PHE A 70 13.80 -1.67 22.00
CA PHE A 70 15.08 -2.09 22.58
C PHE A 70 15.94 -0.88 23.00
N ILE A 71 16.09 0.11 22.13
CA ILE A 71 16.88 1.32 22.40
C ILE A 71 16.26 2.16 23.52
N ALA A 72 14.94 2.34 23.52
CA ALA A 72 14.22 3.11 24.53
C ALA A 72 14.31 2.49 25.92
N ASP A 73 14.06 1.18 26.02
CA ASP A 73 13.93 0.52 27.32
C ASP A 73 15.30 0.13 27.91
N SER A 74 16.29 -0.13 27.06
CA SER A 74 17.60 -0.64 27.53
C SER A 74 18.67 0.44 27.68
N TRP A 75 18.59 1.54 26.91
CA TRP A 75 19.72 2.48 26.79
C TRP A 75 19.36 3.95 26.96
N LEU A 76 18.52 4.50 26.08
CA LEU A 76 18.37 5.95 25.93
C LEU A 76 17.19 6.52 26.73
N GLY A 77 16.18 5.71 27.06
CA GLY A 77 14.88 6.17 27.55
C GLY A 77 13.99 6.71 26.43
N LYS A 78 12.67 6.57 26.58
CA LYS A 78 11.66 6.93 25.55
C LYS A 78 11.86 8.34 24.96
N TYR A 79 12.08 9.35 25.80
CA TYR A 79 12.24 10.74 25.35
C TYR A 79 13.43 10.94 24.40
N LYS A 80 14.61 10.41 24.73
CA LYS A 80 15.80 10.56 23.89
C LYS A 80 15.69 9.73 22.61
N THR A 81 15.13 8.53 22.71
CA THR A 81 14.85 7.69 21.53
C THR A 81 13.94 8.39 20.53
N ILE A 82 12.86 9.01 21.00
CA ILE A 82 11.94 9.79 20.14
C ILE A 82 12.70 10.89 19.41
N ILE A 83 13.53 11.68 20.12
CA ILE A 83 14.27 12.79 19.49
C ILE A 83 15.28 12.28 18.45
N TYR A 84 16.16 11.35 18.81
CA TYR A 84 17.23 10.91 17.91
C TYR A 84 16.68 10.22 16.66
N LEU A 85 15.65 9.37 16.83
CA LEU A 85 15.04 8.70 15.68
C LEU A 85 14.17 9.65 14.86
N SER A 86 13.55 10.67 15.46
CA SER A 86 12.87 11.72 14.71
C SER A 86 13.84 12.58 13.88
N ILE A 87 15.08 12.80 14.34
CA ILE A 87 16.12 13.47 13.53
C ILE A 87 16.47 12.61 12.32
N VAL A 88 16.71 11.31 12.51
CA VAL A 88 16.93 10.35 11.41
C VAL A 88 15.75 10.37 10.43
N TYR A 89 14.52 10.45 10.96
CA TYR A 89 13.30 10.52 10.18
C TYR A 89 13.25 11.79 9.31
N VAL A 90 13.54 12.96 9.89
CA VAL A 90 13.61 14.23 9.17
C VAL A 90 14.66 14.16 8.06
N ILE A 91 15.85 13.65 8.34
CA ILE A 91 16.91 13.50 7.33
C ILE A 91 16.43 12.61 6.18
N GLY A 92 15.78 11.47 6.49
CA GLY A 92 15.22 10.58 5.47
C GLY A 92 14.21 11.26 4.57
N HIS A 93 13.31 12.09 5.13
CA HIS A 93 12.35 12.86 4.37
C HIS A 93 12.99 13.93 3.49
N VAL A 94 13.99 14.66 4.01
CA VAL A 94 14.74 15.66 3.24
C VAL A 94 15.48 15.01 2.08
N VAL A 95 16.21 13.91 2.33
CA VAL A 95 16.93 13.14 1.31
C VAL A 95 15.97 12.65 0.22
N LYS A 96 14.79 12.13 0.60
CA LYS A 96 13.77 11.68 -0.35
C LYS A 96 13.19 12.83 -1.18
N SER A 97 12.88 13.97 -0.57
CA SER A 97 12.35 15.14 -1.26
C SER A 97 13.36 15.71 -2.26
N VAL A 98 14.64 15.81 -1.87
CA VAL A 98 15.74 16.20 -2.75
C VAL A 98 15.92 15.21 -3.90
N GLY A 99 15.83 13.90 -3.61
CA GLY A 99 15.89 12.84 -4.61
C GLY A 99 14.78 12.91 -5.67
N ALA A 100 13.67 13.59 -5.38
CA ALA A 100 12.54 13.79 -6.29
C ALA A 100 12.61 15.10 -7.10
N ILE A 101 13.71 15.86 -7.01
CA ILE A 101 13.94 17.05 -7.83
C ILE A 101 14.62 16.63 -9.15
N PRO A 102 14.02 16.83 -10.32
CA PRO A 102 14.55 16.33 -11.60
C PRO A 102 15.96 16.84 -11.98
N THR A 103 16.39 17.98 -11.43
CA THR A 103 17.70 18.57 -11.73
C THR A 103 18.85 17.97 -10.90
N VAL A 104 18.57 17.06 -9.96
CA VAL A 104 19.56 16.51 -9.02
C VAL A 104 20.20 15.24 -9.58
N GLY A 105 21.19 15.43 -10.46
CA GLY A 105 22.09 14.37 -10.92
C GLY A 105 21.49 13.38 -11.91
N SER A 106 22.00 12.14 -11.91
CA SER A 106 21.59 11.07 -12.82
C SER A 106 20.43 10.23 -12.26
N THR A 107 19.80 9.41 -13.12
CA THR A 107 18.79 8.41 -12.71
C THR A 107 19.25 7.53 -11.56
N GLU A 108 20.53 7.10 -11.58
CA GLU A 108 21.12 6.29 -10.50
C GLU A 108 21.16 7.05 -9.17
N LEU A 109 21.46 8.36 -9.21
CA LEU A 109 21.46 9.20 -8.02
C LEU A 109 20.04 9.37 -7.46
N HIS A 110 19.02 9.56 -8.32
CA HIS A 110 17.63 9.60 -7.89
C HIS A 110 17.20 8.32 -7.17
N ILE A 111 17.60 7.16 -7.70
CA ILE A 111 17.34 5.85 -7.09
C ILE A 111 18.07 5.75 -5.74
N ALA A 112 19.36 6.07 -5.68
CA ALA A 112 20.16 5.99 -4.46
C ALA A 112 19.63 6.90 -3.34
N LEU A 113 19.30 8.16 -3.66
CA LEU A 113 18.67 9.09 -2.72
C LEU A 113 17.28 8.62 -2.28
N SER A 114 16.49 8.10 -3.21
CA SER A 114 15.15 7.57 -2.89
C SER A 114 15.23 6.38 -1.92
N MET A 115 16.10 5.41 -2.19
CA MET A 115 16.23 4.20 -1.36
C MET A 115 16.85 4.51 0.01
N SER A 116 17.91 5.32 0.05
CA SER A 116 18.51 5.77 1.31
C SER A 116 17.51 6.57 2.15
N GLY A 117 16.75 7.49 1.53
CA GLY A 117 15.69 8.23 2.19
C GLY A 117 14.61 7.32 2.79
N LEU A 118 14.16 6.30 2.07
CA LEU A 118 13.16 5.33 2.55
C LEU A 118 13.66 4.48 3.71
N ILE A 119 14.93 4.03 3.69
CA ILE A 119 15.53 3.27 4.79
C ILE A 119 15.60 4.15 6.06
N LEU A 120 16.06 5.40 5.93
CA LEU A 120 16.11 6.34 7.04
C LEU A 120 14.72 6.65 7.60
N ILE A 121 13.73 6.84 6.72
CA ILE A 121 12.32 7.01 7.12
C ILE A 121 11.82 5.78 7.89
N ALA A 122 12.08 4.57 7.38
CA ALA A 122 11.61 3.34 8.00
C ALA A 122 12.20 3.16 9.41
N LEU A 123 13.51 3.42 9.58
CA LEU A 123 14.17 3.43 10.89
C LEU A 123 13.59 4.49 11.82
N GLY A 124 13.34 5.69 11.29
CA GLY A 124 12.75 6.80 12.02
C GLY A 124 11.34 6.51 12.53
N THR A 125 10.37 6.32 11.62
CA THR A 125 8.97 6.07 11.98
C THR A 125 8.82 4.79 12.80
N GLY A 126 9.47 3.70 12.39
CA GLY A 126 9.33 2.43 13.07
C GLY A 126 9.86 2.49 14.49
N GLY A 127 11.03 3.11 14.71
CA GLY A 127 11.59 3.15 16.05
C GLY A 127 10.92 4.16 17.00
N ILE A 128 10.22 5.20 16.51
CA ILE A 128 9.43 6.10 17.37
C ILE A 128 8.04 5.54 17.72
N LYS A 129 7.44 4.72 16.85
CA LYS A 129 6.08 4.14 17.04
C LYS A 129 5.82 3.54 18.43
N PRO A 130 6.68 2.65 18.98
CA PRO A 130 6.42 2.07 20.30
C PRO A 130 6.63 3.07 21.45
N CYS A 131 7.34 4.17 21.19
CA CYS A 131 7.76 5.12 22.22
C CYS A 131 6.74 6.24 22.44
N VAL A 132 6.16 6.81 21.37
CA VAL A 132 5.35 8.06 21.47
C VAL A 132 4.06 7.85 22.25
N ALA A 133 3.30 6.80 21.93
CA ALA A 133 2.03 6.50 22.61
C ALA A 133 2.27 6.19 24.10
N ALA A 134 3.30 5.39 24.41
CA ALA A 134 3.70 5.07 25.77
C ALA A 134 4.17 6.33 26.53
N PHE A 135 4.96 7.18 25.90
CA PHE A 135 5.45 8.43 26.50
C PHE A 135 4.31 9.43 26.78
N GLY A 136 3.29 9.49 25.92
CA GLY A 136 2.08 10.27 26.16
C GLY A 136 1.26 9.77 27.34
N GLY A 137 1.12 8.44 27.47
CA GLY A 137 0.48 7.81 28.63
C GLY A 137 1.19 8.12 29.96
N ASP A 138 2.53 8.13 29.95
CA ASP A 138 3.38 8.40 31.13
C ASP A 138 3.24 9.85 31.66
N GLN A 139 2.58 10.75 30.93
CA GLN A 139 2.39 12.14 31.38
C GLN A 139 1.27 12.31 32.42
N PHE A 140 0.40 11.31 32.55
CA PHE A 140 -0.67 11.30 33.54
C PHE A 140 -0.19 10.63 34.83
N ASP A 141 -0.66 11.13 35.97
CA ASP A 141 -0.47 10.45 37.25
C ASP A 141 -1.43 9.25 37.37
N GLU A 142 -1.06 8.25 38.17
CA GLU A 142 -1.78 6.97 38.23
C GLU A 142 -3.25 7.10 38.66
N GLU A 143 -3.55 8.13 39.45
CA GLU A 143 -4.91 8.44 39.93
C GLU A 143 -5.84 9.01 38.85
N HIS A 144 -5.31 9.54 37.75
CA HIS A 144 -6.07 10.20 36.68
C HIS A 144 -6.42 9.25 35.52
N THR A 145 -7.07 8.13 35.85
CA THR A 145 -7.38 7.06 34.89
C THR A 145 -8.36 7.50 33.79
N THR A 146 -9.36 8.32 34.12
CA THR A 146 -10.37 8.82 33.17
C THR A 146 -9.77 9.79 32.15
N GLU A 147 -8.92 10.73 32.58
CA GLU A 147 -8.23 11.67 31.70
C GLU A 147 -7.27 10.95 30.75
N ARG A 148 -6.56 9.93 31.24
CA ARG A 148 -5.67 9.08 30.44
C ARG A 148 -6.42 8.33 29.34
N GLN A 149 -7.60 7.77 29.63
CA GLN A 149 -8.45 7.12 28.63
C GLN A 149 -8.89 8.11 27.54
N LYS A 150 -9.37 9.29 27.93
CA LYS A 150 -9.76 10.35 26.98
C LYS A 150 -8.59 10.83 26.13
N PHE A 151 -7.36 10.87 26.67
CA PHE A 151 -6.16 11.18 25.89
C PHE A 151 -5.96 10.19 24.74
N PHE A 152 -6.09 8.89 24.99
CA PHE A 152 -5.96 7.88 23.93
C PHE A 152 -7.03 8.04 22.84
N SER A 153 -8.25 8.49 23.19
CA SER A 153 -9.27 8.84 22.19
C SER A 153 -8.86 10.05 21.33
N ILE A 154 -8.32 11.11 21.95
CA ILE A 154 -7.80 12.29 21.21
C ILE A 154 -6.61 11.90 20.33
N PHE A 155 -5.71 11.07 20.84
CA PHE A 155 -4.56 10.54 20.12
C PHE A 155 -5.01 9.74 18.89
N TYR A 156 -6.01 8.86 19.04
CA TYR A 156 -6.59 8.10 17.94
C TYR A 156 -7.27 8.99 16.88
N MET A 157 -7.99 10.02 17.31
CA MET A 157 -8.58 11.01 16.41
C MET A 157 -7.50 11.77 15.63
N SER A 158 -6.39 12.15 16.29
CA SER A 158 -5.24 12.80 15.67
C SER A 158 -4.60 11.94 14.57
N ILE A 159 -4.42 10.64 14.83
CA ILE A 159 -3.92 9.67 13.84
C ILE A 159 -4.79 9.63 12.59
N ASN A 160 -6.09 9.43 12.77
CA ASN A 160 -7.02 9.30 11.63
C ASN A 160 -7.17 10.63 10.87
N ALA A 161 -7.20 11.77 11.58
CA ALA A 161 -7.23 13.09 10.95
C ALA A 161 -5.96 13.35 10.11
N GLY A 162 -4.79 13.02 10.63
CA GLY A 162 -3.52 13.12 9.90
C GLY A 162 -3.50 12.24 8.65
N SER A 163 -3.94 10.98 8.78
CA SER A 163 -4.03 10.03 7.66
C SER A 163 -5.01 10.51 6.58
N PHE A 164 -6.23 10.92 6.96
CA PHE A 164 -7.27 11.40 6.05
C PHE A 164 -6.84 12.67 5.31
N LEU A 165 -6.32 13.68 6.03
CA LEU A 165 -5.90 14.93 5.39
C LEU A 165 -4.68 14.74 4.48
N SER A 166 -3.71 13.93 4.91
CA SER A 166 -2.49 13.71 4.11
C SER A 166 -2.79 13.00 2.81
N THR A 167 -3.63 11.96 2.82
CA THR A 167 -4.05 11.21 1.62
C THR A 167 -4.92 12.02 0.66
N ILE A 168 -5.46 13.16 1.08
CA ILE A 168 -6.13 14.12 0.19
C ILE A 168 -5.13 15.15 -0.35
N ILE A 169 -4.38 15.78 0.55
CA ILE A 169 -3.56 16.96 0.23
C ILE A 169 -2.30 16.58 -0.55
N THR A 170 -1.57 15.52 -0.17
CA THR A 170 -0.30 15.21 -0.84
C THR A 170 -0.48 14.77 -2.30
N PRO A 171 -1.51 13.99 -2.69
CA PRO A 171 -1.78 13.74 -4.11
C PRO A 171 -2.22 14.97 -4.90
N ILE A 172 -2.95 15.90 -4.28
CA ILE A 172 -3.30 17.20 -4.88
C ILE A 172 -2.03 17.98 -5.18
N LEU A 173 -1.12 18.10 -4.21
CA LEU A 173 0.16 18.78 -4.40
C LEU A 173 1.02 18.14 -5.50
N ARG A 174 0.92 16.82 -5.67
CA ARG A 174 1.66 16.09 -6.71
C ARG A 174 1.09 16.32 -8.12
N GLY A 175 -0.23 16.20 -8.30
CA GLY A 175 -0.84 16.23 -9.64
C GLY A 175 -1.38 17.59 -10.10
N ASP A 176 -1.84 18.46 -9.18
CA ASP A 176 -2.46 19.75 -9.55
C ASP A 176 -1.44 20.90 -9.60
N VAL A 177 -0.32 20.77 -8.88
CA VAL A 177 0.79 21.73 -8.95
C VAL A 177 1.81 21.21 -9.95
N LYS A 178 2.09 22.00 -10.99
CA LYS A 178 3.14 21.68 -11.96
C LYS A 178 4.46 22.28 -11.51
N CYS A 179 5.51 21.46 -11.43
CA CYS A 179 6.87 21.92 -11.21
C CYS A 179 7.85 21.17 -12.11
N PHE A 180 8.92 21.84 -12.52
CA PHE A 180 9.95 21.27 -13.41
C PHE A 180 9.38 20.66 -14.71
N GLY A 181 8.25 21.18 -15.21
CA GLY A 181 7.63 20.72 -16.46
C GLY A 181 6.69 19.51 -16.32
N GLY A 182 6.37 19.04 -15.11
CA GLY A 182 5.49 17.89 -14.89
C GLY A 182 4.86 17.84 -13.49
N ASP A 183 4.44 16.64 -13.07
CA ASP A 183 3.92 16.37 -11.72
C ASP A 183 4.96 16.64 -10.63
N CYS A 184 4.53 17.27 -9.54
CA CYS A 184 5.42 17.83 -8.54
C CYS A 184 5.69 16.93 -7.33
N TYR A 185 6.42 15.83 -7.56
CA TYR A 185 6.83 14.92 -6.48
C TYR A 185 7.74 15.58 -5.43
N ALA A 186 8.63 16.50 -5.84
CA ALA A 186 9.50 17.22 -4.92
C ALA A 186 8.73 17.97 -3.83
N LEU A 187 7.68 18.70 -4.21
CA LEU A 187 6.80 19.42 -3.28
C LEU A 187 5.95 18.44 -2.46
N ALA A 188 5.40 17.41 -3.12
CA ALA A 188 4.53 16.44 -2.47
C ALA A 188 5.25 15.60 -1.40
N PHE A 189 6.56 15.38 -1.53
CA PHE A 189 7.42 14.83 -0.47
C PHE A 189 8.00 15.88 0.48
N GLY A 190 8.16 17.12 -0.01
CA GLY A 190 8.69 18.25 0.77
C GLY A 190 7.73 18.74 1.86
N VAL A 191 6.42 18.73 1.62
CA VAL A 191 5.42 19.10 2.64
C VAL A 191 5.42 18.13 3.82
N PRO A 192 5.37 16.79 3.62
CA PRO A 192 5.65 15.80 4.66
C PRO A 192 6.97 16.08 5.41
N ALA A 193 8.05 16.37 4.68
CA ALA A 193 9.35 16.68 5.31
C ALA A 193 9.27 17.89 6.25
N ALA A 194 8.65 18.98 5.80
CA ALA A 194 8.46 20.18 6.60
C ALA A 194 7.58 19.90 7.83
N LEU A 195 6.50 19.14 7.69
CA LEU A 195 5.65 18.75 8.81
C LEU A 195 6.36 17.84 9.81
N MET A 196 7.25 16.94 9.35
CA MET A 196 8.06 16.14 10.26
C MET A 196 9.09 17.00 11.03
N VAL A 197 9.65 18.05 10.41
CA VAL A 197 10.47 19.05 11.12
C VAL A 197 9.64 19.77 12.18
N VAL A 198 8.41 20.20 11.82
CA VAL A 198 7.48 20.83 12.79
C VAL A 198 7.17 19.88 13.94
N ALA A 199 6.91 18.59 13.67
CA ALA A 199 6.66 17.58 14.70
C ALA A 199 7.82 17.52 15.71
N LEU A 200 9.05 17.43 15.22
CA LEU A 200 10.26 17.40 16.04
C LEU A 200 10.43 18.69 16.86
N VAL A 201 10.26 19.86 16.25
CA VAL A 201 10.41 21.16 16.93
C VAL A 201 9.36 21.32 18.03
N VAL A 202 8.10 20.98 17.74
CA VAL A 202 7.00 21.01 18.72
C VAL A 202 7.29 20.04 19.86
N PHE A 203 7.73 18.82 19.57
CA PHE A 203 8.07 17.85 20.61
C PHE A 203 9.19 18.37 21.52
N ILE A 204 10.26 18.95 20.96
CA ILE A 204 11.37 19.54 21.73
C ILE A 204 10.93 20.77 22.53
N ALA A 205 10.03 21.60 22.00
CA ALA A 205 9.51 22.77 22.72
C ALA A 205 8.80 22.38 24.03
N GLY A 206 8.13 21.22 24.06
CA GLY A 206 7.51 20.66 25.27
C GLY A 206 8.50 20.06 26.28
N SER A 207 9.80 20.02 25.99
CA SER A 207 10.81 19.25 26.73
C SER A 207 10.89 19.55 28.24
N SER A 208 10.66 20.81 28.64
CA SER A 208 10.69 21.24 30.05
C SER A 208 9.44 20.81 30.84
N LEU A 209 8.37 20.43 30.14
CA LEU A 209 7.07 20.07 30.72
C LEU A 209 6.88 18.56 30.86
N TYR A 210 7.72 17.73 30.21
CA TYR A 210 7.54 16.29 30.21
C TYR A 210 8.00 15.62 31.50
N LYS A 211 7.20 14.67 31.96
CA LYS A 211 7.61 13.65 32.95
C LYS A 211 8.46 12.61 32.22
N ARG A 212 9.71 12.44 32.66
CA ARG A 212 10.69 11.53 32.07
C ARG A 212 10.92 10.36 33.01
N THR A 213 10.51 9.17 32.60
CA THR A 213 10.74 7.93 33.32
C THR A 213 12.12 7.36 32.97
N PRO A 214 12.87 6.80 33.94
CA PRO A 214 14.13 6.14 33.65
C PRO A 214 13.89 4.85 32.84
N PRO A 215 14.89 4.36 32.07
CA PRO A 215 14.77 3.10 31.35
C PRO A 215 14.46 1.95 32.32
N GLN A 216 13.37 1.24 32.08
CA GLN A 216 13.00 0.02 32.79
C GLN A 216 13.52 -1.13 31.94
N GLY A 217 14.38 -1.99 32.49
CA GLY A 217 15.14 -3.00 31.74
C GLY A 217 14.32 -3.84 30.75
N ASN A 218 15.01 -4.45 29.80
CA ASN A 218 14.36 -5.00 28.62
C ASN A 218 13.66 -6.34 28.86
N VAL A 219 12.34 -6.29 29.04
CA VAL A 219 11.47 -7.46 29.17
C VAL A 219 11.62 -8.40 27.97
N LEU A 220 11.72 -7.88 26.74
CA LEU A 220 11.87 -8.74 25.55
C LEU A 220 13.18 -9.54 25.58
N TRP A 221 14.26 -8.91 26.04
CA TRP A 221 15.56 -9.58 26.19
C TRP A 221 15.52 -10.68 27.25
N GLU A 222 14.85 -10.42 28.37
CA GLU A 222 14.66 -11.39 29.45
C GLU A 222 13.83 -12.59 28.97
N VAL A 223 12.74 -12.35 28.24
CA VAL A 223 11.90 -13.39 27.62
C VAL A 223 12.74 -14.25 26.65
N CYS A 224 13.50 -13.63 25.75
CA CYS A 224 14.34 -14.36 24.79
C CYS A 224 15.41 -15.21 25.47
N ASN A 225 16.07 -14.69 26.51
CA ASN A 225 17.08 -15.44 27.27
C ASN A 225 16.47 -16.58 28.09
N CYS A 226 15.28 -16.40 28.65
CA CYS A 226 14.56 -17.46 29.35
C CYS A 226 14.19 -18.59 28.38
N ILE A 227 13.64 -18.26 27.20
CA ILE A 227 13.31 -19.24 26.16
C ILE A 227 14.56 -19.96 25.66
N GLY A 228 15.64 -19.22 25.35
CA GLY A 228 16.90 -19.79 24.88
C GLY A 228 17.54 -20.72 25.92
N PHE A 229 17.50 -20.34 27.21
CA PHE A 229 17.98 -21.16 28.31
C PHE A 229 17.14 -22.45 28.46
N ALA A 230 15.81 -22.36 28.40
CA ALA A 230 14.94 -23.53 28.44
C ALA A 230 15.20 -24.49 27.27
N LEU A 231 15.38 -23.97 26.05
CA LEU A 231 15.70 -24.79 24.86
C LEU A 231 17.08 -25.45 24.97
N LYS A 232 18.08 -24.72 25.46
CA LYS A 232 19.44 -25.25 25.69
C LYS A 232 19.43 -26.39 26.72
N ASN A 233 18.75 -26.19 27.85
CA ASN A 233 18.63 -27.22 28.89
C ASN A 233 17.82 -28.44 28.42
N ARG A 234 16.76 -28.21 27.62
CA ARG A 234 16.01 -29.30 26.98
C ARG A 234 16.86 -30.11 26.01
N TRP A 235 17.73 -29.44 25.24
CA TRP A 235 18.64 -30.10 24.29
C TRP A 235 19.75 -30.88 25.02
N ASN A 236 20.24 -30.35 26.14
CA ASN A 236 21.25 -30.98 26.98
C ASN A 236 20.67 -31.97 28.01
N LYS A 237 19.41 -32.39 27.84
CA LYS A 237 18.71 -33.26 28.79
C LYS A 237 19.44 -34.59 28.98
N SER A 238 19.67 -34.96 30.25
CA SER A 238 20.14 -36.28 30.64
C SER A 238 18.97 -37.27 30.75
N LYS A 239 19.23 -38.57 30.54
CA LYS A 239 18.22 -39.64 30.74
C LYS A 239 17.64 -39.71 32.16
N HIS A 240 18.31 -39.10 33.14
CA HIS A 240 17.93 -39.12 34.56
C HIS A 240 17.09 -37.91 34.99
N ASP A 241 16.88 -36.93 34.12
CA ASP A 241 16.14 -35.72 34.49
C ASP A 241 14.62 -35.99 34.56
N PRO A 242 13.93 -35.49 35.59
CA PRO A 242 12.50 -35.72 35.76
C PRO A 242 11.70 -35.13 34.58
N PRO A 243 10.63 -35.80 34.13
CA PRO A 243 9.80 -35.29 33.05
C PRO A 243 9.09 -34.00 33.50
N LYS A 244 9.37 -32.90 32.81
CA LYS A 244 8.68 -31.62 33.00
C LYS A 244 7.36 -31.59 32.22
N LYS A 245 6.30 -30.98 32.76
CA LYS A 245 4.97 -30.89 32.14
C LYS A 245 4.97 -29.97 30.90
N HIS A 246 5.72 -28.88 30.94
CA HIS A 246 5.90 -27.97 29.81
C HIS A 246 7.39 -27.81 29.48
N TRP A 247 7.73 -27.60 28.20
CA TRP A 247 9.13 -27.47 27.76
C TRP A 247 9.82 -26.20 28.27
N LEU A 248 9.07 -25.20 28.72
CA LEU A 248 9.62 -23.97 29.30
C LEU A 248 10.02 -24.15 30.78
N ASP A 249 9.56 -25.22 31.45
CA ASP A 249 9.89 -25.48 32.86
C ASP A 249 11.36 -25.88 33.05
N TRP A 250 12.09 -26.11 31.97
CA TRP A 250 13.56 -26.30 31.99
C TRP A 250 14.32 -25.02 32.35
N ALA A 251 13.64 -23.87 32.40
CA ALA A 251 14.20 -22.61 32.87
C ALA A 251 14.06 -22.37 34.39
N GLU A 252 13.37 -23.25 35.12
CA GLU A 252 13.12 -23.13 36.57
C GLU A 252 14.40 -23.00 37.40
N GLU A 253 15.52 -23.54 36.92
CA GLU A 253 16.81 -23.45 37.60
C GLU A 253 17.33 -22.01 37.74
N LYS A 254 17.01 -21.14 36.76
CA LYS A 254 17.55 -19.79 36.67
C LYS A 254 16.50 -18.69 36.79
N TYR A 255 15.26 -18.97 36.40
CA TYR A 255 14.20 -17.97 36.29
C TYR A 255 13.02 -18.30 37.20
N SER A 256 12.34 -17.27 37.69
CA SER A 256 11.21 -17.42 38.61
C SER A 256 10.03 -18.14 37.94
N MET A 257 9.28 -18.92 38.73
CA MET A 257 8.08 -19.59 38.23
C MET A 257 7.03 -18.62 37.69
N ARG A 258 6.92 -17.42 38.30
CA ARG A 258 6.07 -16.34 37.80
C ARG A 258 6.44 -15.96 36.37
N LEU A 259 7.71 -15.63 36.12
CA LEU A 259 8.19 -15.24 34.79
C LEU A 259 7.96 -16.35 33.76
N ILE A 260 8.24 -17.61 34.12
CA ILE A 260 8.03 -18.76 33.23
C ILE A 260 6.55 -18.88 32.83
N GLN A 261 5.61 -18.68 33.75
CA GLN A 261 4.18 -18.77 33.45
C GLN A 261 3.67 -17.57 32.64
N GLU A 262 4.14 -16.36 32.95
CA GLU A 262 3.86 -15.16 32.16
C GLU A 262 4.35 -15.34 30.71
N ILE A 263 5.54 -15.92 30.50
CA ILE A 263 6.04 -16.27 29.16
C ILE A 263 5.15 -17.33 28.49
N LYS A 264 4.66 -18.34 29.22
CA LYS A 264 3.71 -19.33 28.64
C LYS A 264 2.43 -18.65 28.15
N MET A 265 1.90 -17.68 28.89
CA MET A 265 0.71 -16.91 28.46
C MET A 265 0.99 -16.14 27.17
N VAL A 266 2.10 -15.41 27.12
CA VAL A 266 2.53 -14.67 25.92
C VAL A 266 2.71 -15.61 24.72
N LEU A 267 3.39 -16.74 24.91
CA LEU A 267 3.62 -17.71 23.84
C LEU A 267 2.30 -18.30 23.29
N ARG A 268 1.29 -18.53 24.14
CA ARG A 268 -0.03 -18.98 23.67
C ARG A 268 -0.68 -17.97 22.73
N VAL A 269 -0.56 -16.66 23.03
CA VAL A 269 -1.08 -15.60 22.15
C VAL A 269 -0.23 -15.48 20.88
N LEU A 270 1.10 -15.54 20.99
CA LEU A 270 2.00 -15.50 19.82
C LEU A 270 1.78 -16.67 18.86
N VAL A 271 1.40 -17.85 19.35
CA VAL A 271 0.99 -18.97 18.48
C VAL A 271 -0.26 -18.61 17.68
N LEU A 272 -1.25 -17.94 18.27
CA LEU A 272 -2.41 -17.43 17.53
C LEU A 272 -2.06 -16.35 16.51
N TYR A 273 -0.89 -15.70 16.62
CA TYR A 273 -0.45 -14.68 15.68
C TYR A 273 0.08 -15.24 14.36
N ILE A 274 0.53 -16.50 14.34
CA ILE A 274 1.12 -17.16 13.15
C ILE A 274 0.28 -16.98 11.87
N PRO A 275 -1.06 -17.17 11.87
CA PRO A 275 -1.89 -16.96 10.68
C PRO A 275 -2.16 -15.48 10.32
N LEU A 276 -1.97 -14.55 11.25
CA LEU A 276 -2.40 -13.14 11.08
C LEU A 276 -1.68 -12.33 9.99
N PRO A 277 -0.39 -12.60 9.63
CA PRO A 277 0.27 -11.93 8.51
C PRO A 277 -0.53 -11.93 7.21
N MET A 278 -1.34 -12.98 6.96
CA MET A 278 -2.14 -13.08 5.75
C MET A 278 -3.17 -11.96 5.64
N PHE A 279 -3.79 -11.54 6.76
CA PHE A 279 -4.72 -10.41 6.75
C PHE A 279 -4.01 -9.12 6.32
N TRP A 280 -2.82 -8.87 6.88
CA TRP A 280 -2.03 -7.68 6.56
C TRP A 280 -1.50 -7.67 5.12
N ALA A 281 -1.21 -8.86 4.57
CA ALA A 281 -0.84 -9.00 3.16
C ALA A 281 -1.96 -8.55 2.20
N LEU A 282 -3.23 -8.70 2.58
CA LEU A 282 -4.35 -8.14 1.82
C LEU A 282 -4.53 -6.65 2.12
N PHE A 283 -4.55 -6.30 3.41
CA PHE A 283 -4.83 -4.94 3.86
C PHE A 283 -3.88 -3.89 3.29
N ASP A 284 -2.57 -4.15 3.27
CA ASP A 284 -1.57 -3.17 2.82
C ASP A 284 -1.53 -2.98 1.29
N GLN A 285 -2.22 -3.80 0.49
CA GLN A 285 -2.29 -3.62 -0.98
C GLN A 285 -3.13 -2.42 -1.42
N GLN A 286 -3.87 -1.80 -0.50
CA GLN A 286 -4.63 -0.57 -0.73
C GLN A 286 -3.76 0.55 -1.30
N GLY A 287 -2.49 0.61 -0.91
CA GLY A 287 -1.58 1.65 -1.40
C GLY A 287 -0.73 1.26 -2.62
N SER A 288 -0.74 -0.02 -3.01
CA SER A 288 0.03 -0.54 -4.15
C SER A 288 -0.91 -1.00 -5.28
N ARG A 289 -1.31 -2.27 -5.29
CA ARG A 289 -2.11 -2.88 -6.36
C ARG A 289 -3.46 -2.18 -6.57
N TRP A 290 -4.13 -1.71 -5.51
CA TRP A 290 -5.40 -0.99 -5.65
C TRP A 290 -5.21 0.39 -6.28
N THR A 291 -4.10 1.07 -5.97
CA THR A 291 -3.71 2.31 -6.66
C THR A 291 -3.47 2.04 -8.15
N LEU A 292 -2.77 0.95 -8.50
CA LEU A 292 -2.51 0.54 -9.89
C LEU A 292 -3.77 0.05 -10.65
N GLN A 293 -4.78 -0.43 -9.93
CA GLN A 293 -6.11 -0.66 -10.49
C GLN A 293 -6.77 0.68 -10.81
N ALA A 294 -6.73 1.63 -9.87
CA ALA A 294 -7.37 2.93 -10.03
C ALA A 294 -6.79 3.78 -11.17
N THR A 295 -5.49 3.66 -11.52
CA THR A 295 -4.90 4.36 -12.68
C THR A 295 -5.55 3.97 -14.02
N ARG A 296 -6.19 2.79 -14.08
CA ARG A 296 -6.86 2.25 -15.26
C ARG A 296 -8.39 2.43 -15.21
N MET A 297 -8.89 3.22 -14.27
CA MET A 297 -10.31 3.51 -14.10
C MET A 297 -10.66 4.92 -14.60
N ASN A 298 -11.94 5.18 -14.79
CA ASN A 298 -12.44 6.52 -15.07
C ASN A 298 -12.44 7.35 -13.79
N LEU A 299 -11.64 8.41 -13.78
CA LEU A 299 -11.41 9.26 -12.62
C LEU A 299 -12.46 10.38 -12.48
N ALA A 300 -13.33 10.56 -13.48
CA ALA A 300 -14.22 11.71 -13.61
C ALA A 300 -15.48 11.61 -12.74
N PHE A 301 -15.65 12.54 -11.81
CA PHE A 301 -16.89 12.81 -11.11
C PHE A 301 -17.59 14.01 -11.78
N GLY A 302 -18.38 13.73 -12.82
CA GLY A 302 -18.96 14.76 -13.68
C GLY A 302 -17.90 15.41 -14.59
N ASN A 303 -18.11 16.67 -14.96
CA ASN A 303 -17.29 17.34 -15.98
C ASN A 303 -16.09 18.11 -15.41
N SER A 304 -16.06 18.42 -14.11
CA SER A 304 -15.10 19.38 -13.53
C SER A 304 -14.25 18.83 -12.39
N PHE A 305 -14.57 17.66 -11.84
CA PHE A 305 -13.86 17.09 -10.71
C PHE A 305 -13.35 15.69 -11.06
N ALA A 306 -12.07 15.43 -10.77
CA ALA A 306 -11.46 14.11 -10.95
C ALA A 306 -10.70 13.71 -9.69
N ILE A 307 -10.96 12.51 -9.18
CA ILE A 307 -10.25 11.96 -8.02
C ILE A 307 -9.01 11.22 -8.53
N LYS A 308 -7.84 11.55 -7.98
CA LYS A 308 -6.58 10.89 -8.35
C LYS A 308 -6.54 9.46 -7.78
N PRO A 309 -5.89 8.51 -8.47
CA PRO A 309 -5.86 7.10 -8.06
C PRO A 309 -5.43 6.85 -6.60
N ASP A 310 -4.37 7.52 -6.16
CA ASP A 310 -3.78 7.44 -4.83
C ASP A 310 -4.55 8.22 -3.74
N GLN A 311 -5.53 9.03 -4.11
CA GLN A 311 -6.46 9.65 -3.16
C GLN A 311 -7.47 8.66 -2.58
N MET A 312 -7.71 7.52 -3.24
CA MET A 312 -8.68 6.52 -2.79
C MET A 312 -8.34 5.94 -1.42
N GLN A 313 -7.06 5.99 -1.01
CA GLN A 313 -6.61 5.59 0.33
C GLN A 313 -7.27 6.41 1.45
N MET A 314 -7.78 7.62 1.16
CA MET A 314 -8.52 8.43 2.14
C MET A 314 -9.76 7.70 2.69
N LEU A 315 -10.37 6.83 1.87
CA LEU A 315 -11.59 6.12 2.23
C LEU A 315 -11.39 5.25 3.46
N ASN A 316 -10.23 4.59 3.60
CA ASN A 316 -9.99 3.74 4.77
C ASN A 316 -10.02 4.56 6.06
N ALA A 317 -9.27 5.67 6.12
CA ALA A 317 -9.24 6.53 7.31
C ALA A 317 -10.62 7.12 7.63
N LEU A 318 -11.36 7.55 6.61
CA LEU A 318 -12.72 8.07 6.78
C LEU A 318 -13.69 6.99 7.29
N LEU A 319 -13.65 5.80 6.68
CA LEU A 319 -14.53 4.69 7.02
C LEU A 319 -14.23 4.14 8.42
N ILE A 320 -12.98 4.13 8.87
CA ILE A 320 -12.64 3.75 10.26
C ILE A 320 -13.37 4.66 11.25
N LEU A 321 -13.30 5.98 11.06
CA LEU A 321 -13.94 6.96 11.94
C LEU A 321 -15.46 6.79 12.02
N VAL A 322 -16.07 6.29 10.95
CA VAL A 322 -17.51 6.01 10.87
C VAL A 322 -17.84 4.62 11.38
N PHE A 323 -17.04 3.60 11.08
CA PHE A 323 -17.34 2.21 11.37
C PHE A 323 -17.08 1.84 12.82
N VAL A 324 -16.03 2.34 13.46
CA VAL A 324 -15.79 2.07 14.88
C VAL A 324 -17.03 2.34 15.74
N PRO A 325 -17.64 3.55 15.73
CA PRO A 325 -18.85 3.80 16.51
C PRO A 325 -20.07 2.99 16.03
N ILE A 326 -20.22 2.75 14.72
CA ILE A 326 -21.34 1.92 14.20
C ILE A 326 -21.23 0.48 14.70
N PHE A 327 -20.03 -0.12 14.66
CA PHE A 327 -19.83 -1.49 15.09
C PHE A 327 -20.08 -1.63 16.59
N ASP A 328 -19.54 -0.72 17.40
CA ASP A 328 -19.66 -0.78 18.86
C ASP A 328 -21.06 -0.44 19.39
N LEU A 329 -21.71 0.58 18.82
CA LEU A 329 -22.99 1.08 19.33
C LEU A 329 -24.21 0.46 18.67
N ILE A 330 -24.07 -0.06 17.44
CA ILE A 330 -25.21 -0.56 16.66
C ILE A 330 -25.03 -2.06 16.35
N ILE A 331 -23.97 -2.45 15.63
CA ILE A 331 -23.85 -3.81 15.09
C ILE A 331 -23.68 -4.84 16.22
N TYR A 332 -22.69 -4.68 17.11
CA TYR A 332 -22.45 -5.66 18.17
C TYR A 332 -23.63 -5.80 19.14
N PRO A 333 -24.31 -4.71 19.58
CA PRO A 333 -25.54 -4.83 20.36
C PRO A 333 -26.66 -5.56 19.62
N LEU A 334 -26.90 -5.26 18.34
CA LEU A 334 -27.92 -5.96 17.54
C LEU A 334 -27.63 -7.45 17.39
N VAL A 335 -26.38 -7.84 17.16
CA VAL A 335 -26.04 -9.27 17.07
C VAL A 335 -26.21 -9.98 18.42
N ARG A 336 -25.94 -9.30 19.54
CA ARG A 336 -26.24 -9.82 20.88
C ARG A 336 -27.74 -10.00 21.11
N LEU A 337 -28.57 -9.09 20.58
CA LEU A 337 -30.04 -9.23 20.61
C LEU A 337 -30.53 -10.45 19.80
N CYS A 338 -29.84 -10.81 18.72
CA CYS A 338 -30.11 -12.03 17.96
C CYS A 338 -29.65 -13.33 18.68
N GLY A 339 -29.17 -13.26 19.92
CA GLY A 339 -28.75 -14.42 20.72
C GLY A 339 -27.37 -14.99 20.34
N LEU A 340 -26.63 -14.35 19.42
CA LEU A 340 -25.32 -14.81 18.98
C LEU A 340 -24.22 -14.27 19.92
N LYS A 341 -23.58 -15.16 20.68
CA LYS A 341 -22.37 -14.82 21.46
C LYS A 341 -21.16 -14.69 20.53
N ILE A 342 -20.76 -13.44 20.27
CA ILE A 342 -19.55 -13.13 19.52
C ILE A 342 -18.36 -12.99 20.48
N THR A 343 -17.43 -13.94 20.42
CA THR A 343 -16.12 -13.85 21.10
C THR A 343 -15.14 -13.00 20.29
N PRO A 344 -14.09 -12.42 20.91
CA PRO A 344 -13.08 -11.63 20.19
C PRO A 344 -12.45 -12.39 19.01
N LEU A 345 -12.10 -13.67 19.21
CA LEU A 345 -11.53 -14.51 18.16
C LEU A 345 -12.53 -14.77 17.00
N ARG A 346 -13.84 -14.86 17.28
CA ARG A 346 -14.85 -14.96 16.22
C ARG A 346 -14.98 -13.66 15.43
N LYS A 347 -14.86 -12.49 16.07
CA LYS A 347 -14.80 -11.20 15.34
C LYS A 347 -13.61 -11.16 14.41
N MET A 348 -12.43 -11.58 14.87
CA MET A 348 -11.23 -11.62 14.04
C MET A 348 -11.40 -12.55 12.82
N ALA A 349 -11.99 -13.73 13.02
CA ALA A 349 -12.29 -14.65 11.93
C ALA A 349 -13.27 -14.03 10.91
N MET A 350 -14.34 -13.38 11.37
CA MET A 350 -15.25 -12.63 10.50
C MET A 350 -14.53 -11.51 9.76
N GLY A 351 -13.61 -10.78 10.42
CA GLY A 351 -12.80 -9.75 9.78
C GLY A 351 -11.95 -10.28 8.62
N MET A 352 -11.39 -11.48 8.75
CA MET A 352 -10.69 -12.16 7.65
C MET A 352 -11.64 -12.52 6.50
N VAL A 353 -12.87 -12.95 6.79
CA VAL A 353 -13.88 -13.19 5.75
C VAL A 353 -14.22 -11.90 5.01
N PHE A 354 -14.43 -10.78 5.72
CA PHE A 354 -14.67 -9.47 5.09
C PHE A 354 -13.50 -9.03 4.21
N ALA A 355 -12.26 -9.22 4.64
CA ALA A 355 -11.09 -8.92 3.83
C ALA A 355 -10.98 -9.81 2.57
N ALA A 356 -11.34 -11.10 2.68
CA ALA A 356 -11.40 -11.98 1.50
C ALA A 356 -12.49 -11.56 0.52
N LEU A 357 -13.67 -11.15 1.02
CA LEU A 357 -14.75 -10.59 0.20
C LEU A 357 -14.34 -9.27 -0.46
N ALA A 358 -13.57 -8.42 0.23
CA ALA A 358 -13.03 -7.19 -0.34
C ALA A 358 -12.17 -7.47 -1.57
N PHE A 359 -11.33 -8.50 -1.50
CA PHE A 359 -10.51 -8.93 -2.64
C PHE A 359 -11.35 -9.61 -3.73
N GLY A 360 -12.40 -10.34 -3.38
CA GLY A 360 -13.39 -10.81 -4.36
C GLY A 360 -14.04 -9.65 -5.13
N ALA A 361 -14.43 -8.57 -4.43
CA ALA A 361 -14.93 -7.36 -5.07
C ALA A 361 -13.85 -6.69 -5.94
N ALA A 362 -12.61 -6.61 -5.46
CA ALA A 362 -11.48 -6.07 -6.24
C ALA A 362 -11.20 -6.88 -7.51
N THR A 363 -11.31 -8.21 -7.47
CA THR A 363 -11.23 -9.09 -8.65
C THR A 363 -12.34 -8.78 -9.64
N LEU A 364 -13.59 -8.63 -9.19
CA LEU A 364 -14.71 -8.29 -10.07
C LEU A 364 -14.51 -6.94 -10.77
N VAL A 365 -13.99 -5.95 -10.06
CA VAL A 365 -13.62 -4.65 -10.63
C VAL A 365 -12.49 -4.83 -11.65
N GLU A 366 -11.43 -5.54 -11.29
CA GLU A 366 -10.25 -5.74 -12.14
C GLU A 366 -10.59 -6.43 -13.46
N VAL A 367 -11.40 -7.48 -13.43
CA VAL A 367 -11.84 -8.21 -14.64
C VAL A 367 -12.57 -7.30 -15.62
N ASN A 368 -13.27 -6.27 -15.13
CA ASN A 368 -13.92 -5.30 -16.00
C ASN A 368 -12.97 -4.20 -16.48
N VAL A 369 -12.01 -3.77 -15.64
CA VAL A 369 -10.97 -2.81 -16.02
C VAL A 369 -10.09 -3.35 -17.14
N VAL A 370 -9.65 -4.60 -17.04
CA VAL A 370 -8.75 -5.25 -18.01
C VAL A 370 -9.35 -5.33 -19.42
N LYS A 371 -10.68 -5.36 -19.58
CA LYS A 371 -11.34 -5.39 -20.90
C LYS A 371 -11.01 -4.19 -21.81
N THR A 372 -10.59 -3.07 -21.23
CA THR A 372 -10.21 -1.86 -21.98
C THR A 372 -8.71 -1.72 -22.16
N VAL A 373 -7.91 -2.63 -21.60
CA VAL A 373 -6.45 -2.60 -21.62
C VAL A 373 -5.96 -3.50 -22.74
N VAL A 374 -5.08 -2.99 -23.59
CA VAL A 374 -4.37 -3.79 -24.58
C VAL A 374 -3.10 -4.32 -23.93
N ASN A 375 -3.00 -5.65 -23.80
CA ASN A 375 -1.81 -6.28 -23.24
C ASN A 375 -0.67 -6.25 -24.27
N PRO A 376 0.59 -6.02 -23.87
CA PRO A 376 1.73 -6.12 -24.77
C PRO A 376 1.83 -7.49 -25.44
N ALA A 377 2.37 -7.55 -26.65
CA ALA A 377 2.59 -8.82 -27.33
C ALA A 377 3.56 -9.73 -26.54
N PRO A 378 3.33 -11.06 -26.52
CA PRO A 378 4.28 -12.03 -25.99
C PRO A 378 5.64 -11.99 -26.72
N ALA A 379 6.68 -12.57 -26.11
CA ALA A 379 7.99 -12.72 -26.75
C ALA A 379 7.88 -13.47 -28.10
N GLY A 380 8.64 -13.02 -29.11
CA GLY A 380 8.57 -13.54 -30.48
C GLY A 380 7.35 -13.10 -31.31
N LYS A 381 6.52 -12.19 -30.79
CA LYS A 381 5.31 -11.69 -31.47
C LYS A 381 5.22 -10.16 -31.43
N CYS A 382 4.39 -9.59 -32.30
CA CYS A 382 3.97 -8.18 -32.25
C CYS A 382 2.45 -8.06 -32.35
N LEU A 383 1.92 -6.87 -32.06
CA LEU A 383 0.51 -6.51 -32.29
C LEU A 383 0.38 -5.66 -33.54
N LEU A 384 -0.64 -5.93 -34.35
CA LEU A 384 -0.94 -5.20 -35.57
C LEU A 384 -2.41 -4.79 -35.62
N GLN A 385 -2.64 -3.55 -36.02
CA GLN A 385 -3.94 -3.07 -36.47
C GLN A 385 -3.81 -2.43 -37.85
N VAL A 386 -4.92 -2.32 -38.58
CA VAL A 386 -4.91 -1.86 -39.97
C VAL A 386 -5.88 -0.70 -40.13
N VAL A 387 -5.42 0.37 -40.79
CA VAL A 387 -6.22 1.54 -41.14
C VAL A 387 -6.21 1.68 -42.66
N ASN A 388 -7.38 1.52 -43.28
CA ASN A 388 -7.52 1.66 -44.73
C ASN A 388 -7.92 3.09 -45.13
N LEU A 389 -7.00 3.81 -45.77
CA LEU A 389 -7.21 5.11 -46.41
C LEU A 389 -7.27 5.00 -47.95
N ALA A 390 -7.16 3.79 -48.51
CA ALA A 390 -7.46 3.55 -49.91
C ALA A 390 -8.97 3.52 -50.13
N LYS A 391 -9.43 4.02 -51.29
CA LYS A 391 -10.86 4.06 -51.63
C LYS A 391 -11.44 2.66 -51.86
N ASP A 392 -10.59 1.73 -52.28
CA ASP A 392 -10.96 0.33 -52.50
C ASP A 392 -10.84 -0.49 -51.22
N ASP A 393 -11.63 -1.55 -51.16
CA ASP A 393 -11.58 -2.53 -50.09
C ASP A 393 -10.26 -3.33 -50.11
N VAL A 394 -9.62 -3.45 -48.95
CA VAL A 394 -8.30 -4.09 -48.82
C VAL A 394 -8.36 -5.29 -47.88
N SER A 395 -7.64 -6.34 -48.22
CA SER A 395 -7.40 -7.51 -47.36
C SER A 395 -5.91 -7.63 -47.06
N LEU A 396 -5.57 -7.95 -45.82
CA LEU A 396 -4.18 -8.07 -45.37
C LEU A 396 -3.89 -9.51 -44.95
N LYS A 397 -2.78 -10.07 -45.44
CA LYS A 397 -2.27 -11.37 -45.00
C LYS A 397 -0.92 -11.20 -44.32
N ALA A 398 -0.80 -11.78 -43.13
CA ALA A 398 0.43 -11.85 -42.38
C ALA A 398 0.85 -13.33 -42.15
N PRO A 399 2.15 -13.63 -42.05
CA PRO A 399 2.69 -14.98 -41.94
C PRO A 399 2.08 -15.77 -40.78
N GLY A 400 1.51 -16.95 -41.10
CA GLY A 400 0.99 -17.88 -40.10
C GLY A 400 -0.34 -17.47 -39.47
N THR A 401 -1.04 -16.47 -40.04
CA THR A 401 -2.30 -15.95 -39.50
C THR A 401 -3.31 -15.59 -40.60
N ASP A 402 -4.54 -16.08 -40.48
CA ASP A 402 -5.69 -15.73 -41.35
C ASP A 402 -6.50 -14.51 -40.81
N LEU A 403 -5.86 -13.61 -40.05
CA LEU A 403 -6.55 -12.70 -39.11
C LEU A 403 -7.37 -11.57 -39.77
N PHE A 404 -7.03 -11.11 -40.98
CA PHE A 404 -7.79 -10.08 -41.72
C PHE A 404 -8.46 -10.62 -42.99
N LEU A 405 -9.17 -11.75 -42.87
CA LEU A 405 -9.92 -12.37 -43.98
C LEU A 405 -11.08 -11.51 -44.50
N GLN A 406 -11.62 -10.61 -43.68
CA GLN A 406 -12.68 -9.68 -44.09
C GLN A 406 -12.06 -8.45 -44.75
N SER A 407 -12.67 -8.01 -45.85
CA SER A 407 -12.30 -6.78 -46.54
C SER A 407 -12.49 -5.57 -45.63
N ILE A 408 -11.43 -4.79 -45.42
CA ILE A 408 -11.41 -3.58 -44.61
C ILE A 408 -11.81 -2.40 -45.50
N LYS A 409 -12.87 -1.69 -45.12
CA LYS A 409 -13.41 -0.57 -45.90
C LYS A 409 -12.66 0.73 -45.63
N TYR A 410 -12.82 1.69 -46.53
CA TYR A 410 -12.29 3.04 -46.38
C TYR A 410 -12.78 3.70 -45.07
N LEU A 411 -11.83 4.16 -44.24
CA LEU A 411 -12.07 4.79 -42.93
C LEU A 411 -12.88 3.93 -41.95
N GLU A 412 -12.87 2.60 -42.11
CA GLU A 412 -13.47 1.70 -41.13
C GLU A 412 -12.63 1.66 -39.84
N ASP A 413 -13.30 1.75 -38.69
CA ASP A 413 -12.64 1.62 -37.39
C ASP A 413 -12.04 0.20 -37.26
N PRO A 414 -10.75 0.08 -36.87
CA PRO A 414 -10.11 -1.23 -36.72
C PRO A 414 -10.87 -2.07 -35.67
N PRO A 415 -11.07 -3.38 -35.91
CA PRO A 415 -11.72 -4.26 -34.95
C PRO A 415 -10.91 -4.46 -33.65
N GLY A 416 -9.60 -4.15 -33.69
CA GLY A 416 -8.66 -4.19 -32.58
C GLY A 416 -7.25 -4.59 -33.02
N TYR A 417 -6.35 -4.74 -32.04
CA TYR A 417 -5.02 -5.28 -32.27
C TYR A 417 -5.04 -6.80 -32.36
N GLU A 418 -4.40 -7.32 -33.40
CA GLU A 418 -4.22 -8.75 -33.61
C GLU A 418 -2.77 -9.18 -33.39
N THR A 419 -2.56 -10.36 -32.83
CA THR A 419 -1.20 -10.84 -32.51
C THR A 419 -0.61 -11.62 -33.68
N VAL A 420 0.57 -11.21 -34.14
CA VAL A 420 1.25 -11.82 -35.29
C VAL A 420 2.65 -12.34 -34.89
N PRO A 421 3.02 -13.57 -35.28
CA PRO A 421 4.35 -14.12 -35.02
C PRO A 421 5.43 -13.46 -35.89
N LEU A 422 6.62 -13.30 -35.32
CA LEU A 422 7.78 -12.74 -36.03
C LEU A 422 8.72 -13.85 -36.52
N SER A 423 9.23 -13.70 -37.75
CA SER A 423 10.29 -14.56 -38.28
C SER A 423 11.61 -13.81 -38.19
N ASN A 424 12.49 -14.18 -37.25
CA ASN A 424 13.79 -13.51 -37.02
C ASN A 424 13.71 -11.98 -36.78
N GLY A 425 12.63 -11.48 -36.16
CA GLY A 425 12.42 -10.04 -35.96
C GLY A 425 11.97 -9.28 -37.22
N GLU A 426 11.56 -10.01 -38.25
CA GLU A 426 10.98 -9.47 -39.47
C GLU A 426 9.52 -9.89 -39.61
N LEU A 427 8.74 -8.97 -40.17
CA LEU A 427 7.33 -9.12 -40.49
C LEU A 427 7.17 -8.95 -42.00
N ASN A 428 6.80 -10.04 -42.67
CA ASN A 428 6.37 -9.98 -44.06
C ASN A 428 4.89 -9.60 -44.08
N LEU A 429 4.51 -8.61 -44.87
CA LEU A 429 3.11 -8.21 -45.05
C LEU A 429 2.75 -8.37 -46.52
N GLU A 430 1.72 -9.15 -46.82
CA GLU A 430 1.13 -9.26 -48.14
C GLU A 430 -0.23 -8.54 -48.13
N VAL A 431 -0.34 -7.47 -48.90
CA VAL A 431 -1.54 -6.65 -49.05
C VAL A 431 -2.21 -7.02 -50.37
N THR A 432 -3.48 -7.43 -50.32
CA THR A 432 -4.28 -7.76 -51.49
C THR A 432 -5.49 -6.83 -51.56
N VAL A 433 -5.62 -6.11 -52.67
CA VAL A 433 -6.74 -5.18 -52.92
C VAL A 433 -7.82 -5.93 -53.68
N VAL A 434 -9.07 -5.89 -53.22
CA VAL A 434 -10.17 -6.72 -53.77
C VAL A 434 -10.39 -6.47 -55.27
N ASN A 435 -10.11 -5.26 -55.75
CA ASN A 435 -10.22 -4.85 -57.16
C ASN A 435 -8.88 -4.42 -57.78
N GLY A 436 -7.74 -4.77 -57.18
CA GLY A 436 -6.40 -4.30 -57.58
C GLY A 436 -5.34 -5.40 -57.63
N GLY A 437 -4.07 -4.99 -57.79
CA GLY A 437 -2.93 -5.91 -57.77
C GLY A 437 -2.49 -6.29 -56.36
N ASN A 438 -1.71 -7.38 -56.23
CA ASN A 438 -1.07 -7.78 -54.98
C ASN A 438 0.21 -6.99 -54.76
N PHE A 439 0.45 -6.58 -53.52
CA PHE A 439 1.68 -5.94 -53.09
C PHE A 439 2.22 -6.67 -51.86
N SER A 440 3.51 -7.02 -51.86
CA SER A 440 4.18 -7.70 -50.74
C SER A 440 5.40 -6.90 -50.34
N ALA A 441 5.58 -6.70 -49.03
CA ALA A 441 6.73 -6.02 -48.48
C ALA A 441 7.16 -6.60 -47.13
N THR A 442 8.47 -6.58 -46.88
CA THR A 442 9.09 -7.03 -45.64
C THR A 442 9.48 -5.82 -44.80
N GLN A 443 9.04 -5.79 -43.56
CA GLN A 443 9.36 -4.74 -42.59
C GLN A 443 10.07 -5.34 -41.39
N LYS A 444 11.04 -4.59 -40.87
CA LYS A 444 11.70 -4.96 -39.62
C LYS A 444 10.88 -4.40 -38.46
N VAL A 445 10.49 -5.26 -37.54
CA VAL A 445 9.67 -4.86 -36.38
C VAL A 445 10.25 -5.46 -35.12
N GLU A 446 10.12 -4.71 -34.03
CA GLU A 446 10.52 -5.19 -32.72
C GLU A 446 9.40 -6.04 -32.10
N GLU A 447 9.79 -7.11 -31.41
CA GLU A 447 8.87 -7.91 -30.61
C GLU A 447 8.28 -7.11 -29.45
N LYS A 448 7.14 -7.56 -28.91
CA LYS A 448 6.43 -6.94 -27.77
C LYS A 448 5.88 -5.52 -28.02
N LYS A 449 6.00 -5.01 -29.24
CA LYS A 449 5.46 -3.72 -29.68
C LYS A 449 4.16 -3.87 -30.48
N ALA A 450 3.45 -2.75 -30.62
CA ALA A 450 2.25 -2.63 -31.41
C ALA A 450 2.46 -1.66 -32.57
N TYR A 451 1.81 -1.94 -33.70
CA TYR A 451 1.94 -1.12 -34.90
C TYR A 451 0.60 -0.94 -35.63
N SER A 452 0.38 0.26 -36.16
CA SER A 452 -0.65 0.54 -37.17
C SER A 452 -0.06 0.39 -38.57
N VAL A 453 -0.69 -0.44 -39.40
CA VAL A 453 -0.47 -0.49 -40.84
C VAL A 453 -1.45 0.48 -41.49
N ILE A 454 -0.96 1.61 -41.97
CA ILE A 454 -1.78 2.63 -42.65
C ILE A 454 -1.60 2.43 -44.15
N ILE A 455 -2.69 2.10 -44.83
CA ILE A 455 -2.72 1.82 -46.28
C ILE A 455 -3.29 3.02 -47.00
N TYR A 456 -2.63 3.54 -48.03
CA TYR A 456 -3.05 4.77 -48.72
C TYR A 456 -2.67 4.75 -50.22
N PRO A 457 -3.36 5.54 -51.07
CA PRO A 457 -3.08 5.60 -52.49
C PRO A 457 -1.78 6.38 -52.79
N ASP A 458 -1.01 5.89 -53.78
CA ASP A 458 0.21 6.52 -54.30
C ASP A 458 0.22 6.50 -55.84
N ALA A 459 1.14 7.24 -56.48
CA ALA A 459 1.26 7.37 -57.92
C ALA A 459 1.38 6.02 -58.67
N THR A 460 1.84 4.96 -58.01
CA THR A 460 2.02 3.61 -58.56
C THR A 460 0.89 2.63 -58.20
N GLY A 461 -0.13 3.07 -57.46
CA GLY A 461 -1.24 2.24 -56.98
C GLY A 461 -1.55 2.48 -55.51
N ILE A 462 -1.28 1.48 -54.67
CA ILE A 462 -1.48 1.54 -53.22
C ILE A 462 -0.14 1.25 -52.54
N THR A 463 0.16 2.02 -51.50
CA THR A 463 1.32 1.83 -50.64
C THR A 463 0.88 1.82 -49.18
N TYR A 464 1.82 1.61 -48.26
CA TYR A 464 1.54 1.57 -46.84
C TYR A 464 2.70 2.15 -46.03
N THR A 465 2.38 2.61 -44.82
CA THR A 465 3.35 2.98 -43.79
C THR A 465 3.06 2.22 -42.52
N LEU A 466 4.13 1.77 -41.86
CA LEU A 466 4.06 1.17 -40.54
C LEU A 466 4.39 2.23 -39.49
N VAL A 467 3.50 2.40 -38.51
CA VAL A 467 3.69 3.34 -37.40
C VAL A 467 3.68 2.59 -36.09
N GLU A 468 4.65 2.85 -35.22
CA GLU A 468 4.66 2.30 -33.86
C GLU A 468 3.55 2.96 -33.02
N ASP A 469 2.74 2.12 -32.38
CA ASP A 469 1.61 2.53 -31.58
C ASP A 469 1.93 2.53 -30.09
N HIS A 470 1.37 3.52 -29.39
CA HIS A 470 1.43 3.56 -27.93
C HIS A 470 0.17 2.94 -27.34
N ILE A 471 0.24 1.63 -27.04
CA ILE A 471 -0.89 0.86 -26.49
C ILE A 471 -1.03 0.96 -24.98
N THR A 472 0.03 1.41 -24.29
CA THR A 472 0.02 1.59 -22.84
C THR A 472 -0.78 2.83 -22.47
N LYS A 473 -1.86 2.65 -21.71
CA LYS A 473 -2.62 3.76 -21.16
C LYS A 473 -1.72 4.65 -20.32
N ASN A 474 -1.92 5.96 -20.43
CA ASN A 474 -1.22 6.93 -19.60
C ASN A 474 -1.49 6.64 -18.11
N GLU A 475 -0.44 6.61 -17.30
CA GLU A 475 -0.48 6.30 -15.87
C GLU A 475 -1.22 7.36 -15.04
N GLU A 476 -1.27 8.61 -15.53
CA GLU A 476 -2.07 9.71 -14.96
C GLU A 476 -3.55 9.65 -15.41
N GLY A 477 -3.89 8.73 -16.31
CA GLY A 477 -5.21 8.58 -16.89
C GLY A 477 -5.49 9.52 -18.06
N ASN A 478 -4.64 10.50 -18.37
CA ASN A 478 -4.90 11.46 -19.47
C ASN A 478 -4.91 10.80 -20.87
N PRO A 479 -5.76 11.24 -21.80
CA PRO A 479 -5.77 10.72 -23.17
C PRO A 479 -4.47 11.01 -23.93
N LEU A 480 -4.11 10.08 -24.81
CA LEU A 480 -3.07 10.27 -25.82
C LEU A 480 -3.71 10.58 -27.17
N LEU A 481 -3.10 11.51 -27.89
CA LEU A 481 -3.58 11.99 -29.18
C LEU A 481 -2.45 12.01 -30.19
N ARG A 482 -2.71 11.50 -31.38
CA ARG A 482 -1.91 11.73 -32.60
C ARG A 482 -2.79 12.09 -33.78
N PHE A 483 -2.19 12.76 -34.75
CA PHE A 483 -2.85 13.13 -35.99
C PHE A 483 -2.18 12.48 -37.19
N LEU A 484 -3.00 12.18 -38.20
CA LEU A 484 -2.59 11.72 -39.52
C LEU A 484 -3.07 12.72 -40.57
N ASN A 485 -2.13 13.24 -41.37
CA ASN A 485 -2.44 14.22 -42.40
C ASN A 485 -2.57 13.57 -43.79
N THR A 486 -3.77 13.53 -44.36
CA THR A 486 -3.99 13.04 -45.74
C THR A 486 -3.80 14.12 -46.81
N GLN A 487 -3.57 15.38 -46.40
CA GLN A 487 -3.52 16.52 -47.31
C GLN A 487 -2.14 16.68 -47.99
N PRO A 488 -2.12 17.27 -49.20
CA PRO A 488 -0.87 17.55 -49.91
C PRO A 488 -0.10 18.73 -49.31
N GLU A 489 -0.71 19.50 -48.40
CA GLU A 489 -0.07 20.59 -47.66
C GLU A 489 0.22 20.15 -46.21
N ALA A 490 1.22 20.76 -45.58
CA ALA A 490 1.47 20.56 -44.15
C ALA A 490 0.41 21.26 -43.31
N LEU A 491 0.03 20.63 -42.20
CA LEU A 491 -0.98 21.12 -41.28
C LEU A 491 -0.38 21.31 -39.88
N ASN A 492 -0.92 22.28 -39.15
CA ASN A 492 -0.62 22.49 -37.74
C ASN A 492 -1.92 22.56 -36.94
N VAL A 493 -2.08 21.67 -35.96
CA VAL A 493 -3.29 21.58 -35.13
C VAL A 493 -2.94 21.90 -33.68
N THR A 494 -3.72 22.78 -33.05
CA THR A 494 -3.54 23.17 -31.66
C THR A 494 -4.68 22.62 -30.80
N VAL A 495 -4.36 21.70 -29.88
CA VAL A 495 -5.30 21.06 -28.95
C VAL A 495 -4.86 21.36 -27.51
N GLY A 496 -5.61 22.21 -26.81
CA GLY A 496 -5.21 22.72 -25.51
C GLY A 496 -3.85 23.44 -25.60
N ASP A 497 -2.90 23.04 -24.77
CA ASP A 497 -1.54 23.59 -24.75
C ASP A 497 -0.58 22.91 -25.76
N ASN A 498 -1.06 21.91 -26.51
CA ASN A 498 -0.24 21.10 -27.41
C ASN A 498 -0.41 21.51 -28.88
N ASN A 499 0.71 21.67 -29.58
CA ASN A 499 0.76 21.84 -31.03
C ASN A 499 1.22 20.55 -31.74
N PHE A 500 0.52 20.19 -32.81
CA PHE A 500 0.77 19.03 -33.65
C PHE A 500 1.08 19.49 -35.07
N TYR A 501 2.36 19.47 -35.43
CA TYR A 501 2.80 19.75 -36.79
C TYR A 501 2.88 18.46 -37.58
N MET A 502 2.24 18.44 -38.75
CA MET A 502 2.23 17.30 -39.67
C MET A 502 2.73 17.76 -41.04
N SER A 503 3.74 17.05 -41.56
CA SER A 503 4.16 17.23 -42.95
C SER A 503 3.07 16.78 -43.93
N SER A 504 3.19 17.16 -45.19
CA SER A 504 2.32 16.69 -46.28
C SER A 504 2.48 15.18 -46.53
N GLY A 505 1.44 14.55 -47.09
CA GLY A 505 1.54 13.20 -47.67
C GLY A 505 1.52 12.05 -46.67
N TYR A 506 0.39 11.85 -45.98
CA TYR A 506 0.12 10.72 -45.07
C TYR A 506 1.07 10.62 -43.86
N ASN A 507 1.65 11.75 -43.45
CA ASN A 507 2.51 11.81 -42.28
C ASN A 507 1.71 11.67 -40.97
N VAL A 508 2.29 10.96 -39.99
CA VAL A 508 1.70 10.73 -38.66
C VAL A 508 2.56 11.36 -37.59
N THR A 509 1.93 12.09 -36.66
CA THR A 509 2.64 12.67 -35.51
C THR A 509 2.93 11.65 -34.43
N HIS A 510 3.94 11.90 -33.60
CA HIS A 510 4.08 11.20 -32.33
C HIS A 510 2.90 11.47 -31.39
N ASN A 511 2.57 10.49 -30.55
CA ASN A 511 1.57 10.63 -29.51
C ASN A 511 1.97 11.71 -28.50
N LYS A 512 1.03 12.60 -28.16
CA LYS A 512 1.18 13.54 -27.05
C LYS A 512 0.00 13.41 -26.10
N THR A 513 0.27 13.60 -24.82
CA THR A 513 -0.76 13.62 -23.78
C THR A 513 -1.52 14.95 -23.85
N VAL A 514 -2.85 14.85 -23.84
CA VAL A 514 -3.75 16.02 -23.76
C VAL A 514 -4.65 15.89 -22.52
N GLN A 515 -5.12 17.01 -21.98
CA GLN A 515 -6.04 16.97 -20.85
C GLN A 515 -7.40 16.42 -21.29
N ARG A 516 -8.06 15.68 -20.41
CA ARG A 516 -9.44 15.27 -20.63
C ARG A 516 -10.34 16.49 -20.81
N GLY A 517 -11.16 16.48 -21.84
CA GLY A 517 -12.09 17.56 -22.11
C GLY A 517 -12.87 17.36 -23.40
N GLU A 518 -13.89 18.19 -23.58
CA GLU A 518 -14.63 18.27 -24.84
C GLU A 518 -13.97 19.32 -25.74
N TYR A 519 -13.57 18.91 -26.94
CA TYR A 519 -12.80 19.71 -27.88
C TYR A 519 -13.59 19.93 -29.18
N THR A 520 -14.53 20.88 -29.17
CA THR A 520 -15.42 21.15 -30.32
C THR A 520 -14.85 22.13 -31.34
N ASP A 521 -13.92 23.01 -30.93
CA ASP A 521 -13.45 24.16 -31.71
C ASP A 521 -11.92 24.22 -31.86
N VAL A 522 -11.32 23.06 -32.10
CA VAL A 522 -9.87 22.90 -32.29
C VAL A 522 -9.42 23.61 -33.56
N THR A 523 -8.31 24.35 -33.48
CA THR A 523 -7.82 25.16 -34.60
C THR A 523 -6.82 24.35 -35.41
N CYS A 524 -7.05 24.26 -36.73
CA CYS A 524 -6.17 23.66 -37.71
C CYS A 524 -5.74 24.72 -38.72
N ILE A 525 -4.44 24.90 -38.94
CA ILE A 525 -3.86 25.90 -39.84
C ILE A 525 -3.05 25.16 -40.90
N SER A 526 -3.35 25.41 -42.17
CA SER A 526 -2.49 24.97 -43.29
C SER A 526 -1.32 25.93 -43.47
N ASN A 527 -0.20 25.46 -44.03
CA ASN A 527 0.90 26.31 -44.51
C ASN A 527 0.46 27.41 -45.49
N SER A 528 -0.66 27.22 -46.21
CA SER A 528 -1.28 28.25 -47.05
C SER A 528 -2.03 29.35 -46.27
N GLY A 529 -2.07 29.26 -44.93
CA GLY A 529 -2.75 30.20 -44.04
C GLY A 529 -4.25 29.92 -43.86
N LYS A 530 -4.81 28.91 -44.54
CA LYS A 530 -6.21 28.52 -44.40
C LYS A 530 -6.45 27.92 -43.02
N THR A 531 -7.40 28.50 -42.27
CA THR A 531 -7.76 28.04 -40.93
C THR A 531 -9.07 27.26 -40.98
N SER A 532 -9.08 26.06 -40.40
CA SER A 532 -10.27 25.21 -40.25
C SER A 532 -10.53 24.93 -38.77
N LYS A 533 -11.81 24.77 -38.41
CA LYS A 533 -12.24 24.36 -37.07
C LYS A 533 -12.59 22.87 -37.07
N LEU A 534 -12.00 22.13 -36.14
CA LEU A 534 -12.16 20.69 -35.99
C LEU A 534 -12.95 20.40 -34.71
N ASN A 535 -13.91 19.49 -34.81
CA ASN A 535 -14.61 18.93 -33.66
C ASN A 535 -14.07 17.53 -33.38
N LEU A 536 -13.32 17.38 -32.28
CA LEU A 536 -12.78 16.09 -31.82
C LEU A 536 -13.69 15.40 -30.80
N GLY A 537 -14.74 16.09 -30.33
CA GLY A 537 -15.62 15.64 -29.26
C GLY A 537 -14.90 15.47 -27.92
N LEU A 538 -15.42 14.56 -27.08
CA LEU A 538 -14.79 14.19 -25.81
C LEU A 538 -13.53 13.35 -26.06
N LEU A 539 -12.42 13.77 -25.48
CA LEU A 539 -11.20 12.97 -25.31
C LEU A 539 -11.17 12.50 -23.86
N ASP A 540 -11.42 11.21 -23.63
CA ASP A 540 -11.68 10.67 -22.30
C ASP A 540 -10.46 9.96 -21.69
N PHE A 541 -10.52 9.65 -20.40
CA PHE A 541 -9.39 9.07 -19.67
C PHE A 541 -8.96 7.69 -20.23
N GLY A 542 -7.66 7.49 -20.32
CA GLY A 542 -7.02 6.22 -20.67
C GLY A 542 -7.12 5.84 -22.16
N ALA A 543 -7.74 6.68 -22.98
CA ALA A 543 -7.87 6.43 -24.41
C ALA A 543 -6.61 6.86 -25.18
N CYS A 544 -6.34 6.17 -26.29
CA CYS A 544 -5.40 6.60 -27.32
C CYS A 544 -6.19 6.83 -28.60
N TYR A 545 -6.07 8.04 -29.16
CA TYR A 545 -6.82 8.45 -30.34
C TYR A 545 -5.89 8.75 -31.51
N THR A 546 -6.26 8.25 -32.69
CA THR A 546 -5.72 8.66 -33.98
C THR A 546 -6.75 9.50 -34.70
N VAL A 547 -6.45 10.77 -34.94
CA VAL A 547 -7.31 11.66 -35.72
C VAL A 547 -6.79 11.80 -37.13
N ILE A 548 -7.53 11.24 -38.09
CA ILE A 548 -7.24 11.31 -39.51
C ILE A 548 -7.91 12.58 -40.06
N LEU A 549 -7.11 13.47 -40.63
CA LEU A 549 -7.60 14.70 -41.24
C LEU A 549 -7.84 14.45 -42.73
N THR A 550 -9.09 14.44 -43.16
CA THR A 550 -9.51 14.29 -44.56
C THR A 550 -10.13 15.58 -45.09
N GLU A 551 -10.31 15.69 -46.40
CA GLU A 551 -11.00 16.83 -47.01
C GLU A 551 -12.36 16.39 -47.56
N GLU A 552 -13.42 17.05 -47.09
CA GLU A 552 -14.79 16.85 -47.56
C GLU A 552 -15.38 18.21 -47.94
N ALA A 553 -15.83 18.34 -49.19
CA ALA A 553 -16.42 19.57 -49.73
C ALA A 553 -15.57 20.84 -49.48
N GLY A 554 -14.24 20.73 -49.56
CA GLY A 554 -13.31 21.86 -49.40
C GLY A 554 -13.01 22.25 -47.94
N LYS A 555 -13.47 21.47 -46.96
CA LYS A 555 -13.17 21.65 -45.53
C LYS A 555 -12.43 20.43 -44.98
N ILE A 556 -11.52 20.68 -44.05
CA ILE A 556 -10.82 19.60 -43.34
C ILE A 556 -11.75 19.03 -42.28
N VAL A 557 -12.03 17.74 -42.35
CA VAL A 557 -12.90 17.01 -41.41
C VAL A 557 -12.04 16.01 -40.61
N PRO A 558 -12.18 15.97 -39.28
CA PRO A 558 -11.49 14.98 -38.46
C PRO A 558 -12.29 13.67 -38.40
N HIS A 559 -11.66 12.56 -38.76
CA HIS A 559 -12.15 11.21 -38.48
C HIS A 559 -11.35 10.65 -37.30
N LYS A 560 -12.02 10.40 -36.17
CA LYS A 560 -11.39 9.98 -34.91
C LYS A 560 -11.51 8.47 -34.73
N ILE A 561 -10.37 7.79 -34.74
CA ILE A 561 -10.23 6.36 -34.39
C ILE A 561 -9.78 6.26 -32.93
N GLU A 562 -10.35 5.31 -32.20
CA GLU A 562 -9.97 4.98 -30.82
C GLU A 562 -9.08 3.71 -30.82
N ASP A 563 -7.76 3.91 -30.92
CA ASP A 563 -6.78 2.80 -30.93
C ASP A 563 -6.81 2.00 -29.61
N VAL A 564 -6.94 2.73 -28.49
CA VAL A 564 -7.09 2.16 -27.16
C VAL A 564 -8.33 2.75 -26.54
N LYS A 565 -9.26 1.89 -26.12
CA LYS A 565 -10.55 2.30 -25.54
C LYS A 565 -10.39 3.09 -24.25
N ALA A 566 -11.19 4.12 -24.08
CA ALA A 566 -11.33 4.88 -22.85
C ALA A 566 -11.65 3.98 -21.66
N ASN A 567 -11.26 4.44 -20.47
CA ASN A 567 -11.61 3.78 -19.22
C ASN A 567 -13.13 3.88 -19.02
N ASN A 568 -13.80 2.72 -18.98
CA ASN A 568 -15.26 2.66 -18.84
C ASN A 568 -15.72 2.36 -17.40
N VAL A 569 -14.84 1.81 -16.56
CA VAL A 569 -15.15 1.51 -15.15
C VAL A 569 -14.86 2.73 -14.29
N HIS A 570 -15.89 3.31 -13.68
CA HIS A 570 -15.76 4.47 -12.80
C HIS A 570 -15.03 4.13 -11.49
N ILE A 571 -14.13 5.00 -11.02
CA ILE A 571 -13.30 4.78 -9.82
C ILE A 571 -14.12 4.49 -8.55
N ALA A 572 -15.35 5.02 -8.46
CA ALA A 572 -16.29 4.71 -7.36
C ALA A 572 -16.62 3.22 -7.20
N TYR A 573 -16.40 2.38 -8.21
CA TYR A 573 -16.52 0.93 -8.07
C TYR A 573 -15.49 0.31 -7.10
N GLN A 574 -14.47 1.05 -6.67
CA GLN A 574 -13.61 0.64 -5.55
C GLN A 574 -14.22 0.90 -4.17
N ILE A 575 -15.29 1.68 -4.04
CA ILE A 575 -15.90 1.96 -2.72
C ILE A 575 -16.34 0.67 -2.00
N PRO A 576 -17.00 -0.31 -2.65
CA PRO A 576 -17.38 -1.56 -2.00
C PRO A 576 -16.20 -2.35 -1.40
N GLN A 577 -15.07 -2.46 -2.11
CA GLN A 577 -13.89 -3.15 -1.57
C GLN A 577 -13.27 -2.38 -0.39
N TYR A 578 -13.26 -1.04 -0.41
CA TYR A 578 -12.84 -0.22 0.75
C TYR A 578 -13.78 -0.41 1.95
N ILE A 579 -15.10 -0.44 1.74
CA ILE A 579 -16.07 -0.73 2.80
C ILE A 579 -15.81 -2.10 3.42
N LEU A 580 -15.62 -3.14 2.61
CA LEU A 580 -15.39 -4.49 3.09
C LEU A 580 -14.06 -4.63 3.84
N ILE A 581 -12.96 -4.07 3.31
CA ILE A 581 -11.65 -4.17 3.95
C ILE A 581 -11.60 -3.36 5.27
N THR A 582 -12.22 -2.19 5.32
CA THR A 582 -12.26 -1.38 6.56
C THR A 582 -13.17 -2.01 7.62
N ALA A 583 -14.32 -2.58 7.23
CA ALA A 583 -15.13 -3.39 8.14
C ALA A 583 -14.33 -4.59 8.68
N GLY A 584 -13.57 -5.25 7.79
CA GLY A 584 -12.63 -6.30 8.16
C GLY A 584 -11.58 -5.84 9.17
N GLU A 585 -10.97 -4.67 8.95
CA GLU A 585 -9.99 -4.05 9.85
C GLU A 585 -10.56 -3.76 11.24
N VAL A 586 -11.76 -3.18 11.34
CA VAL A 586 -12.40 -2.89 12.63
C VAL A 586 -12.62 -4.19 13.42
N MET A 587 -13.07 -5.25 12.74
CA MET A 587 -13.32 -6.55 13.38
C MET A 587 -12.05 -7.34 13.69
N PHE A 588 -11.00 -7.18 12.87
CA PHE A 588 -9.74 -7.94 13.01
C PHE A 588 -8.72 -7.20 13.86
N SER A 589 -8.37 -5.97 13.46
CA SER A 589 -7.25 -5.22 14.03
C SER A 589 -7.56 -4.65 15.41
N ILE A 590 -8.67 -3.92 15.54
CA ILE A 590 -9.05 -3.29 16.81
C ILE A 590 -9.36 -4.36 17.86
N THR A 591 -10.18 -5.36 17.49
CA THR A 591 -10.50 -6.48 18.38
C THR A 591 -9.26 -7.31 18.71
N GLY A 592 -8.38 -7.55 17.73
CA GLY A 592 -7.16 -8.33 17.95
C GLY A 592 -6.19 -7.66 18.90
N LEU A 593 -6.02 -6.34 18.79
CA LEU A 593 -5.24 -5.54 19.74
C LEU A 593 -5.85 -5.57 21.15
N GLU A 594 -7.17 -5.40 21.27
CA GLU A 594 -7.90 -5.47 22.55
C GLU A 594 -7.75 -6.86 23.20
N PHE A 595 -7.99 -7.93 22.43
CA PHE A 595 -7.80 -9.32 22.85
C PHE A 595 -6.38 -9.54 23.37
N SER A 596 -5.39 -9.11 22.59
CA SER A 596 -3.98 -9.28 22.93
C SER A 596 -3.62 -8.55 24.22
N TYR A 597 -4.18 -7.35 24.43
CA TYR A 597 -4.02 -6.61 25.68
C TYR A 597 -4.66 -7.33 26.87
N SER A 598 -5.84 -7.90 26.69
CA SER A 598 -6.59 -8.59 27.74
C SER A 598 -5.97 -9.93 28.16
N GLN A 599 -5.21 -10.57 27.26
CA GLN A 599 -4.56 -11.86 27.51
C GLN A 599 -3.09 -11.73 27.92
N ALA A 600 -2.56 -10.50 27.98
CA ALA A 600 -1.18 -10.24 28.37
C ALA A 600 -1.03 -10.01 29.88
N PRO A 601 0.02 -10.57 30.51
CA PRO A 601 0.49 -10.11 31.81
C PRO A 601 0.80 -8.60 31.80
N ALA A 602 0.59 -7.91 32.93
CA ALA A 602 0.76 -6.46 33.03
C ALA A 602 2.16 -5.98 32.60
N ASN A 603 3.19 -6.75 32.91
CA ASN A 603 4.60 -6.49 32.57
C ASN A 603 5.01 -6.91 31.14
N MET A 604 4.17 -7.62 30.38
CA MET A 604 4.52 -8.17 29.05
C MET A 604 3.65 -7.66 27.90
N LYS A 605 2.80 -6.66 28.13
CA LYS A 605 1.95 -6.04 27.09
C LYS A 605 2.76 -5.52 25.89
N SER A 606 3.94 -4.94 26.15
CA SER A 606 4.85 -4.43 25.11
C SER A 606 5.39 -5.55 24.19
N VAL A 607 5.64 -6.74 24.74
CA VAL A 607 6.12 -7.91 23.97
C VAL A 607 5.06 -8.38 22.98
N LEU A 608 3.79 -8.44 23.39
CA LEU A 608 2.70 -8.79 22.49
C LEU A 608 2.44 -7.70 21.44
N GLN A 609 2.54 -6.42 21.80
CA GLN A 609 2.45 -5.34 20.81
C GLN A 609 3.56 -5.43 19.76
N ALA A 610 4.79 -5.75 20.16
CA ALA A 610 5.90 -5.98 19.24
C ALA A 610 5.64 -7.18 18.33
N GLY A 611 5.14 -8.29 18.90
CA GLY A 611 4.70 -9.47 18.13
C GLY A 611 3.60 -9.13 17.13
N TRP A 612 2.64 -8.28 17.49
CA TRP A 612 1.56 -7.83 16.62
C TRP A 612 2.10 -7.04 15.43
N LEU A 613 2.96 -6.05 15.66
CA LEU A 613 3.58 -5.26 14.57
C LEU A 613 4.42 -6.16 13.64
N LEU A 614 5.07 -7.18 14.20
CA LEU A 614 5.81 -8.16 13.41
C LEU A 614 4.89 -8.96 12.47
N THR A 615 3.63 -9.21 12.84
CA THR A 615 2.67 -9.83 11.90
C THR A 615 2.41 -8.95 10.68
N VAL A 616 2.36 -7.62 10.85
CA VAL A 616 2.22 -6.66 9.75
C VAL A 616 3.45 -6.68 8.85
N ALA A 617 4.64 -6.75 9.47
CA ALA A 617 5.90 -6.83 8.74
C ALA A 617 5.96 -8.09 7.86
N PHE A 618 5.63 -9.26 8.42
CA PHE A 618 5.57 -10.51 7.66
C PHE A 618 4.48 -10.51 6.59
N GLY A 619 3.34 -9.86 6.83
CA GLY A 619 2.30 -9.70 5.80
C GLY A 619 2.82 -8.99 4.56
N ASN A 620 3.61 -7.93 4.75
CA ASN A 620 4.25 -7.23 3.63
C ASN A 620 5.31 -8.08 2.92
N VAL A 621 6.06 -8.91 3.66
CA VAL A 621 7.01 -9.87 3.06
C VAL A 621 6.29 -10.90 2.18
N ILE A 622 5.11 -11.37 2.58
CA ILE A 622 4.30 -12.28 1.75
C ILE A 622 3.96 -11.63 0.41
N VAL A 623 3.52 -10.37 0.42
CA VAL A 623 3.20 -9.65 -0.83
C VAL A 623 4.44 -9.49 -1.71
N LEU A 624 5.59 -9.15 -1.13
CA LEU A 624 6.85 -9.04 -1.85
C LEU A 624 7.21 -10.35 -2.57
N ILE A 625 7.08 -11.50 -1.90
CA ILE A 625 7.38 -12.81 -2.49
C ILE A 625 6.41 -13.14 -3.64
N VAL A 626 5.11 -12.83 -3.47
CA VAL A 626 4.10 -13.13 -4.50
C VAL A 626 4.26 -12.20 -5.70
N ALA A 627 4.48 -10.90 -5.49
CA ALA A 627 4.62 -9.92 -6.56
C ALA A 627 5.83 -10.23 -7.48
N GLU A 628 6.98 -10.57 -6.92
CA GLU A 628 8.19 -10.91 -7.70
C GLU A 628 8.18 -12.36 -8.21
N GLY A 629 7.60 -13.29 -7.45
CA GLY A 629 7.73 -14.73 -7.71
C GLY A 629 6.65 -15.34 -8.60
N ALA A 630 5.47 -14.71 -8.71
CA ALA A 630 4.32 -15.37 -9.31
C ALA A 630 4.09 -15.01 -10.78
N GLY A 631 4.50 -13.81 -11.23
CA GLY A 631 4.28 -13.33 -12.61
C GLY A 631 2.80 -13.40 -13.05
N LEU A 632 1.88 -13.28 -12.09
CA LEU A 632 0.45 -13.45 -12.30
C LEU A 632 -0.19 -12.14 -12.77
N GLU A 633 -1.24 -12.26 -13.58
CA GLU A 633 -2.12 -11.12 -13.83
C GLU A 633 -2.78 -10.64 -12.53
N GLN A 634 -2.97 -9.33 -12.42
CA GLN A 634 -3.42 -8.69 -11.17
C GLN A 634 -4.77 -9.23 -10.64
N TRP A 635 -5.72 -9.61 -11.51
CA TRP A 635 -6.99 -10.18 -11.06
C TRP A 635 -6.84 -11.59 -10.49
N ILE A 636 -5.90 -12.38 -11.03
CA ILE A 636 -5.54 -13.72 -10.54
C ILE A 636 -4.86 -13.59 -9.19
N GLU A 637 -3.95 -12.62 -9.05
CA GLU A 637 -3.31 -12.29 -7.79
C GLU A 637 -4.35 -11.95 -6.71
N PHE A 638 -5.33 -11.09 -7.01
CA PHE A 638 -6.41 -10.78 -6.07
C PHE A 638 -7.23 -12.00 -5.66
N LEU A 639 -7.57 -12.87 -6.62
CA LEU A 639 -8.31 -14.09 -6.34
C LEU A 639 -7.48 -15.07 -5.49
N LEU A 640 -6.18 -15.20 -5.77
CA LEU A 640 -5.24 -16.00 -4.99
C LEU A 640 -5.19 -15.54 -3.55
N PHE A 641 -5.03 -14.23 -3.31
CA PHE A 641 -5.01 -13.64 -1.96
C PHE A 641 -6.33 -13.88 -1.21
N ALA A 642 -7.49 -13.75 -1.88
CA ALA A 642 -8.79 -14.05 -1.29
C ALA A 642 -8.90 -15.52 -0.85
N CYS A 643 -8.54 -16.46 -1.73
CA CYS A 643 -8.58 -17.89 -1.44
C CYS A 643 -7.61 -18.29 -0.32
N LEU A 644 -6.38 -17.77 -0.34
CA LEU A 644 -5.39 -18.01 0.72
C LEU A 644 -5.89 -17.50 2.07
N LEU A 645 -6.48 -16.30 2.11
CA LEU A 645 -7.02 -15.77 3.36
C LEU A 645 -8.20 -16.59 3.88
N LEU A 646 -9.07 -17.12 3.03
CA LEU A 646 -10.13 -18.04 3.46
C LEU A 646 -9.55 -19.33 4.06
N GLY A 647 -8.53 -19.91 3.44
CA GLY A 647 -7.81 -21.06 3.99
C GLY A 647 -7.19 -20.76 5.36
N VAL A 648 -6.53 -19.61 5.49
CA VAL A 648 -5.97 -19.13 6.75
C VAL A 648 -7.05 -18.85 7.80
N CYS A 649 -8.21 -18.33 7.39
CA CYS A 649 -9.35 -18.12 8.28
C CYS A 649 -9.86 -19.44 8.86
N ILE A 650 -9.89 -20.53 8.08
CA ILE A 650 -10.24 -21.87 8.57
C ILE A 650 -9.22 -22.32 9.61
N ILE A 651 -7.92 -22.22 9.30
CA ILE A 651 -6.83 -22.60 10.23
C ILE A 651 -6.94 -21.80 11.53
N PHE A 652 -7.08 -20.48 11.44
CA PHE A 652 -7.24 -19.61 12.61
C PHE A 652 -8.50 -19.98 13.42
N SER A 653 -9.62 -20.28 12.76
CA SER A 653 -10.85 -20.68 13.44
C SER A 653 -10.68 -22.00 14.22
N VAL A 654 -9.94 -22.96 13.66
CA VAL A 654 -9.56 -24.20 14.35
C VAL A 654 -8.66 -23.90 15.55
N MET A 655 -7.62 -23.09 15.37
CA MET A 655 -6.72 -22.68 16.46
C MET A 655 -7.48 -21.93 17.58
N ALA A 656 -8.41 -21.05 17.20
CA ALA A 656 -9.24 -20.29 18.12
C ALA A 656 -10.23 -21.18 18.90
N HIS A 657 -10.70 -22.28 18.31
CA HIS A 657 -11.56 -23.24 19.00
C HIS A 657 -10.84 -23.94 20.16
N PHE A 658 -9.54 -24.23 19.98
CA PHE A 658 -8.71 -24.85 21.02
C PHE A 658 -8.05 -23.84 21.97
N TYR A 659 -8.27 -22.55 21.75
CA TYR A 659 -7.69 -21.52 22.60
C TYR A 659 -8.43 -21.42 23.94
N THR A 660 -7.65 -21.44 25.03
CA THR A 660 -8.14 -21.25 26.39
C THR A 660 -7.86 -19.82 26.83
N TYR A 661 -8.92 -19.07 27.10
CA TYR A 661 -8.81 -17.71 27.64
C TYR A 661 -8.21 -17.77 29.04
N VAL A 662 -7.25 -16.89 29.29
CA VAL A 662 -6.61 -16.71 30.58
C VAL A 662 -6.89 -15.30 31.05
N ASP A 663 -7.42 -15.16 32.26
CA ASP A 663 -7.55 -13.86 32.93
C ASP A 663 -6.26 -13.56 33.70
N PRO A 664 -5.46 -12.54 33.31
CA PRO A 664 -4.24 -12.19 34.00
C PRO A 664 -4.46 -11.75 35.45
N GLU A 665 -5.59 -11.13 35.78
CA GLU A 665 -5.87 -10.64 37.14
C GLU A 665 -6.20 -11.79 38.09
N GLU A 666 -6.92 -12.80 37.61
CA GLU A 666 -7.20 -14.03 38.37
C GLU A 666 -5.93 -14.83 38.62
N MET A 667 -5.05 -14.93 37.61
CA MET A 667 -3.73 -15.54 37.77
C MET A 667 -2.83 -14.78 38.75
N GLU A 668 -2.83 -13.44 38.71
CA GLU A 668 -2.06 -12.62 39.65
C GLU A 668 -2.54 -12.79 41.09
N LYS A 669 -3.86 -12.89 41.32
CA LYS A 669 -4.43 -13.24 42.63
C LYS A 669 -3.98 -14.62 43.10
N LEU A 670 -4.03 -15.63 42.23
CA LEU A 670 -3.54 -16.98 42.53
C LEU A 670 -2.05 -17.00 42.86
N TYR A 671 -1.23 -16.17 42.21
CA TYR A 671 0.19 -16.04 42.55
C TYR A 671 0.40 -15.41 43.92
N LEU A 672 -0.31 -14.32 44.22
CA LEU A 672 -0.24 -13.67 45.53
C LEU A 672 -0.68 -14.63 46.64
N GLU A 673 -1.73 -15.40 46.43
CA GLU A 673 -2.18 -16.42 47.40
C GLU A 673 -1.15 -17.54 47.58
N ASN A 674 -0.52 -18.01 46.50
CA ASN A 674 0.50 -19.06 46.59
C ASN A 674 1.82 -18.56 47.19
N SER A 675 2.24 -17.31 46.94
CA SER A 675 3.42 -16.74 47.58
C SER A 675 3.23 -16.56 49.08
N VAL A 676 2.03 -16.15 49.52
CA VAL A 676 1.69 -16.07 50.96
C VAL A 676 1.73 -17.47 51.59
N ARG A 677 1.22 -18.50 50.90
CA ARG A 677 1.30 -19.89 51.40
C ARG A 677 2.73 -20.42 51.48
N GLU A 678 3.60 -20.10 50.51
CA GLU A 678 5.01 -20.49 50.54
C GLU A 678 5.78 -19.75 51.65
N GLU A 679 5.47 -18.48 51.90
CA GLU A 679 6.01 -17.73 53.04
C GLU A 679 5.55 -18.35 54.37
N ASP A 680 4.26 -18.65 54.53
CA ASP A 680 3.70 -19.31 55.71
C ASP A 680 4.34 -20.69 55.97
N ASP A 681 4.53 -21.51 54.93
CA ASP A 681 5.21 -22.81 55.02
C ASP A 681 6.71 -22.69 55.35
N SER A 682 7.37 -21.63 54.84
CA SER A 682 8.78 -21.35 55.13
C SER A 682 8.98 -20.87 56.57
N ASP A 683 8.07 -20.06 57.09
CA ASP A 683 8.06 -19.61 58.49
C ASP A 683 7.68 -20.76 59.45
N PHE A 684 6.79 -21.67 59.03
CA PHE A 684 6.51 -22.91 59.78
C PHE A 684 7.75 -23.82 59.86
N LYS A 685 8.52 -23.94 58.77
CA LYS A 685 9.78 -24.70 58.76
C LYS A 685 10.89 -24.03 59.59
N LYS A 686 10.98 -22.69 59.58
CA LYS A 686 11.91 -21.95 60.47
C LYS A 686 11.56 -22.13 61.94
N LYS A 687 10.28 -22.04 62.32
CA LYS A 687 9.82 -22.29 63.70
C LYS A 687 10.11 -23.72 64.15
N ASN A 688 9.89 -24.73 63.31
CA ASN A 688 10.20 -26.11 63.67
C ASN A 688 11.71 -26.36 63.82
N ASN A 689 12.55 -25.75 62.98
CA ASN A 689 14.01 -25.84 63.11
C ASN A 689 14.53 -25.12 64.37
N GLU A 690 13.96 -23.98 64.77
CA GLU A 690 14.29 -23.33 66.05
C GLU A 690 13.84 -24.16 67.27
N ILE A 691 12.71 -24.87 67.18
CA ILE A 691 12.23 -25.78 68.23
C ILE A 691 13.12 -27.03 68.35
N GLU A 692 13.67 -27.55 67.25
CA GLU A 692 14.63 -28.67 67.27
C GLU A 692 16.02 -28.25 67.80
N LEU A 693 16.52 -27.06 67.43
CA LEU A 693 17.79 -26.51 67.94
C LEU A 693 17.75 -26.23 69.46
N ASN A 694 16.59 -25.88 70.03
CA ASN A 694 16.44 -25.70 71.48
C ASN A 694 16.29 -27.03 72.26
N LYS A 695 16.06 -28.16 71.61
CA LYS A 695 15.98 -29.49 72.26
C LYS A 695 17.34 -30.20 72.34
N THR A 696 18.31 -29.86 71.49
CA THR A 696 19.66 -30.47 71.48
C THR A 696 20.65 -29.80 72.43
N GLY A 697 20.32 -28.67 73.06
CA GLY A 697 21.21 -27.94 73.99
C GLY A 697 21.21 -28.39 75.46
N LYS A 698 20.51 -29.46 75.85
CA LYS A 698 20.33 -29.84 77.27
C LYS A 698 20.77 -31.25 77.70
N SER A 699 21.58 -31.96 76.90
CA SER A 699 22.05 -33.30 77.29
C SER A 699 23.55 -33.51 77.05
N THR A 700 24.41 -32.84 77.82
CA THR A 700 25.76 -33.33 78.12
C THR A 700 26.33 -32.66 79.38
N LYS A 701 26.07 -33.26 80.54
CA LYS A 701 26.87 -33.12 81.77
C LYS A 701 26.61 -34.34 82.66
N MET A 702 27.37 -35.40 82.44
CA MET A 702 28.02 -36.22 83.47
C MET A 702 29.10 -37.08 82.82
#